data_AF-Q4BYM0-F1
#
_entry.id   AF-Q4BYM0-F1
#
_cell.length_a   1.000
_cell.length_b   1.000
_cell.length_c   1.000
_cell.angle_alpha   90.00
_cell.angle_beta   90.00
_cell.angle_gamma   90.00
#
_symmetry.space_group_name_H-M   'P 1'
#
loop_
_entity.id
_entity.type
_entity.pdbx_description
1 polymer ?
#
loop_
_entity_poly.entity_id
_entity_poly.type
_entity_poly.pdbx_seq_one_letter_code
_entity_poly.pdbx_strand_id
1 'polypeptide(L)'
;MRNSGVEFGQVSYQVNEQQGYVLVAEIIRTGDLSLNSMVEVNVVGGTATEGSYEDYYYLNNYVEFYQEQSQEYVSIQLNNDSIIEGIETIELEIVSGEEGDNNNYVVGTQNTTTIEILDDDTVPDDQTGGFNILINNNYHNYQEENVKSYGGEEQDITGNVTLPDTDTINITGNNWKALDLAYTIAEDSVLTFEFKSDQRGEVQGIGLDKDTFLDTTLFQLDGTQDYGIQDFQYTDVGNWQSFTINLSDYYAVGEVKNYLVFANDDDSQSVSNSQFRNIELYDINGINGSIIDSDFQVLVALYNSTNGNNWYDNTGWNTLSNENVGDWYGVTVEGDRVVSLDLGSDNSALQQSVNNLVHAVALESGNNLSGEIPAELGNLSNLQQLDLSGNELSGDIPSELGNLSNLQELNLSSNELSGDIPETLTDRSFTLILENPPYVVSEIPDQDIQPNDPLNLDISGHFADLNEDTITYEAENLPEGLTLDATTGIITGQITTTGTYSITVTGIDNDGSISDTFDINVSEEKLDLNNYNRVTRDDQTLGEADTITLDHNLQTITLDRTYKDPVIFAPSVSFNGSQPASPRITNVTSNSFDIYMQEPSNMDGFHIPETLSYLVMEKGTYQLSDGTLLEVGSLDTDATTNSSDRNLTPWQTIEFDIDFGDTPVIFSQVQTYNESDFVRTRQQNATSNGFQVVMEEEEIKARNGEGHLNENIGYMAITSGSGNSNGVVFQAGSTDDSVTHGWSNIDFGDEFNNIPHFFASIATYEGPDPSTLRQQNLTTNGIQVKVQEDTTLDGETNHTTEVVNYLAMEGDNGLQGTAYDPLTGNTVIMGTEDDDYLLGLAENDTRIGKAGSDIFVLESDQGTDTIADFESGVDLIGLTGNLSFGSLTLTDLGDDTSVMFNNQQLAIIKEVETTDLTSNHFAEVTI
;
A
#
# COMPACT_ATOMS: atom_id res chain seq x y z
N MET A 1 56.14 2.51 -26.10
CA MET A 1 55.35 3.71 -26.43
C MET A 1 53.96 3.38 -25.96
N ARG A 2 53.50 4.07 -24.91
CA ARG A 2 52.16 3.86 -24.35
C ARG A 2 51.18 4.34 -25.42
N ASN A 3 50.49 3.42 -26.08
CA ASN A 3 49.70 3.72 -27.27
C ASN A 3 48.23 3.30 -27.14
N SER A 4 47.82 2.84 -25.96
CA SER A 4 46.42 2.51 -25.68
C SER A 4 45.80 3.69 -24.92
N GLY A 5 44.84 4.38 -25.53
CA GLY A 5 44.01 5.40 -24.90
C GLY A 5 42.87 4.74 -24.13
N VAL A 6 42.52 5.24 -22.95
CA VAL A 6 41.32 4.80 -22.21
C VAL A 6 40.46 6.02 -21.89
N GLU A 7 39.18 5.94 -22.22
CA GLU A 7 38.20 7.01 -22.07
C GLU A 7 36.82 6.43 -21.77
N PHE A 8 35.90 7.25 -21.24
CA PHE A 8 34.52 6.83 -21.02
C PHE A 8 33.76 6.71 -22.35
N GLY A 9 32.91 5.68 -22.45
CA GLY A 9 31.95 5.43 -23.53
C GLY A 9 30.54 5.89 -23.15
N GLN A 10 29.51 5.13 -23.52
CA GLN A 10 28.14 5.42 -23.07
C GLN A 10 27.93 5.08 -21.59
N VAL A 11 27.02 5.82 -20.96
CA VAL A 11 26.58 5.55 -19.58
C VAL A 11 25.12 5.12 -19.65
N SER A 12 24.77 4.07 -18.92
CA SER A 12 23.39 3.56 -18.82
C SER A 12 23.00 3.31 -17.38
N TYR A 13 21.70 3.36 -17.15
CA TYR A 13 21.06 3.07 -15.87
C TYR A 13 20.40 1.69 -15.96
N GLN A 14 20.55 0.87 -14.90
CA GLN A 14 19.90 -0.44 -14.79
C GLN A 14 19.17 -0.54 -13.45
N VAL A 15 17.86 -0.81 -13.50
CA VAL A 15 17.06 -1.13 -12.30
C VAL A 15 17.25 -2.60 -11.97
N ASN A 16 17.56 -2.90 -10.71
CA ASN A 16 17.60 -4.26 -10.17
C ASN A 16 16.68 -4.33 -8.94
N GLU A 17 15.50 -4.93 -9.12
CA GLU A 17 14.41 -4.93 -8.12
C GLU A 17 14.74 -5.69 -6.81
N GLN A 18 15.88 -6.40 -6.72
CA GLN A 18 16.30 -7.07 -5.48
C GLN A 18 17.53 -6.46 -4.79
N GLN A 19 18.22 -5.47 -5.39
CA GLN A 19 19.46 -4.91 -4.82
C GLN A 19 19.63 -3.38 -4.93
N GLY A 20 18.58 -2.66 -5.34
CA GLY A 20 18.61 -1.21 -5.51
C GLY A 20 19.17 -0.75 -6.86
N TYR A 21 19.32 0.57 -7.02
CA TYR A 21 19.76 1.21 -8.25
C TYR A 21 21.23 0.91 -8.60
N VAL A 22 21.49 0.42 -9.83
CA VAL A 22 22.85 0.15 -10.33
C VAL A 22 23.14 0.99 -11.56
N LEU A 23 24.14 1.87 -11.46
CA LEU A 23 24.61 2.70 -12.56
C LEU A 23 25.76 2.00 -13.26
N VAL A 24 25.78 2.00 -14.60
CA VAL A 24 26.81 1.33 -15.39
C VAL A 24 27.45 2.32 -16.35
N ALA A 25 28.75 2.54 -16.22
CA ALA A 25 29.52 3.34 -17.16
C ALA A 25 30.41 2.45 -18.04
N GLU A 26 30.30 2.60 -19.35
CA GLU A 26 31.19 1.94 -20.30
C GLU A 26 32.55 2.64 -20.32
N ILE A 27 33.62 1.84 -20.35
CA ILE A 27 34.98 2.31 -20.51
C ILE A 27 35.53 1.73 -21.81
N ILE A 28 35.92 2.61 -22.73
CA ILE A 28 36.42 2.25 -24.05
C ILE A 28 37.94 2.34 -24.05
N ARG A 29 38.56 1.26 -24.52
CA ARG A 29 40.00 1.16 -24.75
C ARG A 29 40.31 1.28 -26.24
N THR A 30 41.03 2.33 -26.61
CA THR A 30 41.46 2.62 -27.99
C THR A 30 42.97 2.37 -28.14
N GLY A 31 43.46 2.04 -29.34
CA GLY A 31 44.90 1.87 -29.62
C GLY A 31 45.42 0.42 -29.63
N ASP A 32 46.56 0.14 -28.98
CA ASP A 32 47.18 -1.20 -28.98
C ASP A 32 46.50 -2.13 -27.96
N LEU A 33 45.67 -3.06 -28.44
CA LEU A 33 44.90 -4.02 -27.63
C LEU A 33 45.66 -5.30 -27.31
N SER A 34 46.92 -5.44 -27.73
CA SER A 34 47.67 -6.71 -27.62
C SER A 34 48.18 -7.03 -26.21
N LEU A 35 47.92 -6.17 -25.23
CA LEU A 35 48.41 -6.26 -23.85
C LEU A 35 47.26 -6.08 -22.86
N ASN A 36 47.37 -6.70 -21.69
CA ASN A 36 46.47 -6.42 -20.58
C ASN A 36 46.75 -5.01 -20.04
N SER A 37 45.71 -4.34 -19.56
CA SER A 37 45.80 -3.01 -18.96
C SER A 37 44.78 -2.87 -17.85
N MET A 38 45.09 -2.10 -16.80
CA MET A 38 44.18 -1.85 -15.69
C MET A 38 44.08 -0.34 -15.45
N VAL A 39 42.87 0.19 -15.32
CA VAL A 39 42.62 1.60 -15.00
C VAL A 39 41.91 1.73 -13.67
N GLU A 40 42.04 2.89 -13.04
CA GLU A 40 41.33 3.21 -11.80
C GLU A 40 40.30 4.31 -12.08
N VAL A 41 39.09 4.13 -11.59
CA VAL A 41 37.96 5.05 -11.73
C VAL A 41 37.60 5.61 -10.36
N ASN A 42 37.66 6.93 -10.23
CA ASN A 42 37.34 7.64 -9.00
C ASN A 42 36.06 8.45 -9.16
N VAL A 43 35.32 8.62 -8.07
CA VAL A 43 34.30 9.65 -7.97
C VAL A 43 34.96 10.96 -7.54
N VAL A 44 34.69 12.05 -8.26
CA VAL A 44 35.37 13.34 -8.07
C VAL A 44 34.43 14.50 -7.74
N GLY A 45 33.11 14.30 -7.83
CA GLY A 45 32.07 15.31 -7.53
C GLY A 45 30.65 14.80 -7.73
N GLY A 46 29.65 15.67 -7.48
CA GLY A 46 28.22 15.37 -7.66
C GLY A 46 27.30 16.44 -7.02
N THR A 47 25.99 16.21 -6.95
CA THR A 47 25.01 17.16 -6.36
C THR A 47 24.16 16.64 -5.18
N ALA A 48 24.39 15.42 -4.69
CA ALA A 48 23.59 14.82 -3.59
C ALA A 48 23.41 15.70 -2.34
N THR A 49 22.18 15.76 -1.83
CA THR A 49 21.78 16.57 -0.67
C THR A 49 22.12 15.88 0.67
N GLU A 50 22.91 16.56 1.52
CA GLU A 50 23.39 16.15 2.87
C GLU A 50 24.18 14.83 3.01
N GLY A 51 25.52 14.89 2.96
CA GLY A 51 26.43 13.81 3.40
C GLY A 51 27.72 13.74 2.57
N SER A 52 28.75 12.99 2.99
CA SER A 52 29.94 12.75 2.15
C SER A 52 29.74 11.58 1.20
N TYR A 53 29.97 11.80 -0.10
CA TYR A 53 29.77 10.84 -1.21
C TYR A 53 30.20 9.39 -0.94
N GLU A 54 31.29 9.15 -0.20
CA GLU A 54 31.82 7.80 0.07
C GLU A 54 30.89 6.90 0.92
N ASP A 55 29.87 7.45 1.59
CA ASP A 55 28.92 6.67 2.42
C ASP A 55 27.70 6.15 1.63
N TYR A 56 27.51 6.57 0.36
CA TYR A 56 26.27 6.33 -0.42
C TYR A 56 26.37 5.26 -1.51
N TYR A 57 27.58 4.84 -1.90
CA TYR A 57 27.76 3.88 -2.98
C TYR A 57 28.92 2.91 -2.77
N TYR A 58 28.83 1.74 -3.40
CA TYR A 58 29.94 0.80 -3.59
C TYR A 58 30.43 0.88 -5.05
N LEU A 59 31.70 1.25 -5.24
CA LEU A 59 32.35 1.30 -6.55
C LEU A 59 33.49 0.29 -6.61
N ASN A 60 33.45 -0.61 -7.59
CA ASN A 60 34.62 -1.42 -7.93
C ASN A 60 35.57 -0.57 -8.79
N ASN A 61 36.49 0.13 -8.13
CA ASN A 61 37.26 1.22 -8.75
C ASN A 61 38.38 0.77 -9.70
N TYR A 62 38.66 -0.54 -9.83
CA TYR A 62 39.66 -1.06 -10.76
C TYR A 62 39.02 -1.83 -11.92
N VAL A 63 39.29 -1.38 -13.14
CA VAL A 63 38.79 -2.01 -14.36
C VAL A 63 39.95 -2.64 -15.13
N GLU A 64 39.92 -3.97 -15.27
CA GLU A 64 40.92 -4.76 -16.00
C GLU A 64 40.45 -5.07 -17.42
N PHE A 65 41.29 -4.77 -18.41
CA PHE A 65 41.10 -5.18 -19.80
C PHE A 65 42.07 -6.31 -20.15
N TYR A 66 41.53 -7.42 -20.67
CA TYR A 66 42.33 -8.51 -21.21
C TYR A 66 42.75 -8.25 -22.68
N GLN A 67 43.64 -9.06 -23.24
CA GLN A 67 44.10 -8.90 -24.63
C GLN A 67 42.92 -8.91 -25.61
N GLU A 68 42.97 -8.01 -26.60
CA GLU A 68 41.95 -7.82 -27.65
C GLU A 68 40.60 -7.25 -27.19
N GLN A 69 40.39 -7.07 -25.90
CA GLN A 69 39.17 -6.45 -25.35
C GLN A 69 39.16 -4.93 -25.56
N SER A 70 38.11 -4.40 -26.20
CA SER A 70 37.99 -2.96 -26.52
C SER A 70 37.08 -2.18 -25.59
N GLN A 71 36.23 -2.84 -24.81
CA GLN A 71 35.31 -2.23 -23.86
C GLN A 71 35.17 -3.08 -22.60
N GLU A 72 34.89 -2.42 -21.48
CA GLU A 72 34.57 -3.03 -20.19
C GLU A 72 33.70 -2.06 -19.40
N TYR A 73 32.94 -2.55 -18.43
CA TYR A 73 32.00 -1.72 -17.67
C TYR A 73 32.45 -1.54 -16.22
N VAL A 74 32.14 -0.37 -15.66
CA VAL A 74 32.22 -0.13 -14.22
C VAL A 74 30.82 0.06 -13.68
N SER A 75 30.49 -0.70 -12.64
CA SER A 75 29.20 -0.62 -11.94
C SER A 75 29.36 0.17 -10.65
N ILE A 76 28.43 1.08 -10.40
CA ILE A 76 28.27 1.80 -9.13
C ILE A 76 26.94 1.36 -8.54
N GLN A 77 27.01 0.74 -7.36
CA GLN A 77 25.81 0.34 -6.64
C GLN A 77 25.45 1.41 -5.62
N LEU A 78 24.22 1.92 -5.68
CA LEU A 78 23.71 2.88 -4.71
C LEU A 78 23.15 2.13 -3.50
N ASN A 79 23.39 2.62 -2.29
CA ASN A 79 22.75 2.08 -1.09
C ASN A 79 21.27 2.49 -1.11
N ASN A 80 20.35 1.55 -0.87
CA ASN A 80 18.91 1.83 -0.79
C ASN A 80 18.65 2.92 0.26
N ASP A 81 18.26 4.12 -0.19
CA ASP A 81 17.64 5.11 0.69
C ASP A 81 16.75 6.09 -0.09
N SER A 82 15.67 6.45 0.58
CA SER A 82 14.46 7.17 0.14
C SER A 82 14.67 8.69 0.05
N ILE A 83 15.81 9.15 -0.51
CA ILE A 83 16.25 10.56 -0.39
C ILE A 83 16.68 11.20 -1.71
N ILE A 84 16.59 10.50 -2.86
CA ILE A 84 16.86 11.12 -4.16
C ILE A 84 15.57 11.79 -4.65
N GLU A 85 15.45 13.10 -4.46
CA GLU A 85 14.34 13.87 -5.02
C GLU A 85 14.83 14.74 -6.20
N GLY A 86 14.29 14.49 -7.41
CA GLY A 86 14.65 15.23 -8.63
C GLY A 86 15.90 14.69 -9.35
N ILE A 87 16.59 15.57 -10.11
CA ILE A 87 17.80 15.19 -10.88
C ILE A 87 19.05 15.41 -10.02
N GLU A 88 19.72 14.32 -9.63
CA GLU A 88 21.04 14.38 -9.00
C GLU A 88 22.15 13.95 -9.97
N THR A 89 23.41 14.28 -9.67
CA THR A 89 24.55 13.96 -10.53
C THR A 89 25.72 13.35 -9.76
N ILE A 90 26.43 12.41 -10.40
CA ILE A 90 27.72 11.85 -9.95
C ILE A 90 28.76 12.09 -11.04
N GLU A 91 29.88 12.72 -10.69
CA GLU A 91 31.01 12.96 -11.60
C GLU A 91 32.12 11.92 -11.35
N LEU A 92 32.53 11.23 -12.41
CA LEU A 92 33.59 10.21 -12.40
C LEU A 92 34.84 10.71 -13.14
N GLU A 93 36.02 10.26 -12.70
CA GLU A 93 37.30 10.48 -13.38
C GLU A 93 38.14 9.19 -13.46
N ILE A 94 38.63 8.86 -14.66
CA ILE A 94 39.65 7.83 -14.88
C ILE A 94 41.01 8.43 -14.54
N VAL A 95 41.70 7.82 -13.57
CA VAL A 95 43.04 8.22 -13.14
C VAL A 95 44.08 7.15 -13.46
N SER A 96 45.36 7.55 -13.49
CA SER A 96 46.46 6.61 -13.65
C SER A 96 46.74 5.89 -12.33
N GLY A 97 46.49 4.58 -12.25
CA GLY A 97 46.70 3.79 -11.02
C GLY A 97 48.16 3.77 -10.51
N GLU A 98 48.34 3.62 -9.19
CA GLU A 98 49.66 3.59 -8.52
C GLU A 98 50.50 2.31 -8.79
N GLU A 99 51.80 2.42 -8.48
CA GLU A 99 52.95 1.63 -8.96
C GLU A 99 52.85 0.08 -8.85
N GLY A 100 52.88 -0.59 -10.01
CA GLY A 100 53.26 -2.01 -10.13
C GLY A 100 53.26 -2.51 -11.58
N ASP A 101 54.41 -2.49 -12.25
CA ASP A 101 54.85 -3.10 -13.53
C ASP A 101 53.91 -3.34 -14.75
N ASN A 102 52.59 -3.05 -14.70
CA ASN A 102 51.62 -3.34 -15.76
C ASN A 102 50.90 -2.10 -16.36
N ASN A 103 51.31 -0.87 -16.04
CA ASN A 103 50.69 0.35 -16.58
C ASN A 103 51.12 0.65 -18.04
N ASN A 104 50.42 0.04 -19.01
CA ASN A 104 50.67 0.19 -20.45
C ASN A 104 49.75 1.19 -21.20
N TYR A 105 48.93 1.98 -20.50
CA TYR A 105 47.95 2.89 -21.11
C TYR A 105 48.30 4.38 -20.95
N VAL A 106 47.57 5.23 -21.68
CA VAL A 106 47.54 6.69 -21.59
C VAL A 106 46.08 7.09 -21.35
N VAL A 107 45.81 7.91 -20.33
CA VAL A 107 44.47 8.45 -20.09
C VAL A 107 44.07 9.36 -21.26
N GLY A 108 42.90 9.10 -21.85
CA GLY A 108 42.35 9.81 -23.01
C GLY A 108 41.88 11.22 -22.70
N THR A 109 41.30 11.92 -23.68
CA THR A 109 40.79 13.29 -23.51
C THR A 109 39.39 13.37 -22.90
N GLN A 110 38.63 12.28 -22.92
CA GLN A 110 37.35 12.13 -22.22
C GLN A 110 37.54 11.23 -21.00
N ASN A 111 38.35 11.70 -20.05
CA ASN A 111 38.67 10.95 -18.84
C ASN A 111 37.72 11.27 -17.68
N THR A 112 36.73 12.12 -17.89
CA THR A 112 35.68 12.44 -16.93
C THR A 112 34.30 12.23 -17.56
N THR A 113 33.33 11.76 -16.80
CA THR A 113 31.93 11.68 -17.23
C THR A 113 31.00 12.03 -16.07
N THR A 114 29.79 12.49 -16.38
CA THR A 114 28.76 12.78 -15.38
C THR A 114 27.59 11.83 -15.62
N ILE A 115 27.09 11.25 -14.53
CA ILE A 115 25.92 10.39 -14.53
C ILE A 115 24.79 11.15 -13.85
N GLU A 116 23.65 11.30 -14.53
CA GLU A 116 22.43 11.88 -13.96
C GLU A 116 21.56 10.77 -13.39
N ILE A 117 20.98 10.99 -12.21
CA ILE A 117 20.09 10.08 -11.50
C ILE A 117 18.72 10.74 -11.44
N LEU A 118 17.69 10.01 -11.88
CA LEU A 118 16.29 10.44 -11.91
C LEU A 118 15.50 9.51 -10.98
N ASP A 119 14.72 10.10 -10.08
CA ASP A 119 13.69 9.38 -9.33
C ASP A 119 12.44 9.19 -10.20
N ASP A 120 11.92 7.97 -10.23
CA ASP A 120 10.82 7.52 -11.13
C ASP A 120 9.43 7.67 -10.49
N ASP A 121 9.33 8.12 -9.23
CA ASP A 121 8.05 8.17 -8.51
C ASP A 121 7.30 9.52 -8.58
N THR A 122 7.74 10.47 -9.41
CA THR A 122 6.92 11.66 -9.72
C THR A 122 6.94 11.97 -11.20
N VAL A 123 5.79 11.78 -11.88
CA VAL A 123 5.52 12.46 -13.15
C VAL A 123 5.36 13.95 -12.83
N PRO A 124 6.30 14.84 -13.21
CA PRO A 124 6.12 16.26 -12.99
C PRO A 124 5.19 16.77 -14.08
N ASP A 125 3.99 17.15 -13.66
CA ASP A 125 2.99 17.81 -14.48
C ASP A 125 3.36 19.28 -14.70
N ASP A 126 4.57 19.58 -15.22
CA ASP A 126 4.82 20.74 -16.09
C ASP A 126 6.17 20.70 -16.84
N GLN A 127 6.09 20.89 -18.16
CA GLN A 127 7.14 21.38 -19.07
C GLN A 127 8.29 20.44 -19.49
N THR A 128 8.06 19.59 -20.51
CA THR A 128 8.82 19.60 -21.79
C THR A 128 8.17 18.68 -22.84
N GLY A 129 7.70 19.25 -23.95
CA GLY A 129 6.99 18.52 -25.00
C GLY A 129 7.89 17.63 -25.88
N GLY A 130 7.63 16.32 -25.87
CA GLY A 130 8.30 15.32 -26.73
C GLY A 130 7.40 14.15 -27.10
N PHE A 131 7.79 13.36 -28.11
CA PHE A 131 7.08 12.18 -28.63
C PHE A 131 7.91 10.91 -28.43
N ASN A 132 7.31 9.86 -27.86
CA ASN A 132 8.01 8.60 -27.55
C ASN A 132 7.90 7.57 -28.69
N ILE A 133 9.00 6.88 -29.00
CA ILE A 133 9.06 5.72 -29.92
C ILE A 133 9.72 4.54 -29.20
N LEU A 134 9.14 3.35 -29.32
CA LEU A 134 9.71 2.12 -28.77
C LEU A 134 10.59 1.42 -29.82
N ILE A 135 11.88 1.25 -29.54
CA ILE A 135 12.82 0.59 -30.46
C ILE A 135 13.50 -0.56 -29.71
N ASN A 136 13.29 -1.80 -30.17
CA ASN A 136 13.81 -3.01 -29.50
C ASN A 136 13.56 -2.97 -27.98
N ASN A 137 12.32 -2.64 -27.59
CA ASN A 137 11.86 -2.48 -26.20
C ASN A 137 12.53 -1.34 -25.39
N ASN A 138 13.22 -0.41 -26.04
CA ASN A 138 13.74 0.80 -25.40
C ASN A 138 12.93 2.04 -25.80
N TYR A 139 12.49 2.83 -24.83
CA TYR A 139 11.79 4.08 -25.10
C TYR A 139 12.78 5.18 -25.50
N HIS A 140 12.53 5.79 -26.65
CA HIS A 140 13.26 6.93 -27.16
C HIS A 140 12.35 8.16 -27.18
N ASN A 141 12.68 9.17 -26.37
CA ASN A 141 11.94 10.44 -26.32
C ASN A 141 12.50 11.43 -27.35
N TYR A 142 11.66 11.90 -28.26
CA TYR A 142 12.00 12.86 -29.30
C TYR A 142 11.33 14.22 -29.05
N GLN A 143 12.12 15.20 -28.62
CA GLN A 143 11.69 16.60 -28.44
C GLN A 143 11.39 17.31 -29.79
N GLU A 144 10.61 18.40 -29.77
CA GLU A 144 10.19 19.13 -30.98
C GLU A 144 11.37 19.56 -31.88
N GLU A 145 12.52 19.86 -31.29
CA GLU A 145 13.76 20.24 -31.98
C GLU A 145 14.38 19.12 -32.83
N ASN A 146 14.01 17.86 -32.58
CA ASN A 146 14.47 16.68 -33.33
C ASN A 146 13.57 16.36 -34.54
N VAL A 147 12.48 17.11 -34.73
CA VAL A 147 11.52 16.92 -35.83
C VAL A 147 11.83 17.89 -36.98
N LYS A 148 12.31 17.38 -38.11
CA LYS A 148 12.52 18.21 -39.31
C LYS A 148 11.25 18.22 -40.16
N SER A 149 10.71 19.41 -40.44
CA SER A 149 9.54 19.62 -41.32
C SER A 149 9.96 20.30 -42.62
N TYR A 150 9.46 19.82 -43.76
CA TYR A 150 9.77 20.39 -45.07
C TYR A 150 8.52 20.43 -45.96
N GLY A 151 8.34 21.53 -46.68
CA GLY A 151 7.27 21.69 -47.69
C GLY A 151 7.72 21.26 -49.08
N GLY A 152 6.81 20.68 -49.86
CA GLY A 152 7.00 20.46 -51.30
C GLY A 152 7.19 21.79 -52.07
N GLU A 153 7.84 21.74 -53.23
CA GLU A 153 8.09 22.93 -54.06
C GLU A 153 6.78 23.58 -54.58
N GLU A 154 6.17 24.50 -53.82
CA GLU A 154 5.50 25.75 -54.24
C GLU A 154 4.56 26.28 -53.13
N GLN A 155 4.90 27.47 -52.61
CA GLN A 155 4.05 28.42 -51.85
C GLN A 155 3.74 28.17 -50.35
N ASP A 156 4.18 29.15 -49.55
CA ASP A 156 3.68 29.61 -48.23
C ASP A 156 3.23 28.54 -47.21
N ILE A 157 4.14 28.13 -46.33
CA ILE A 157 3.78 27.59 -45.01
C ILE A 157 3.76 28.74 -44.01
N THR A 158 2.58 29.32 -43.80
CA THR A 158 2.21 29.95 -42.51
C THR A 158 1.37 28.95 -41.73
N GLY A 159 2.03 28.04 -41.04
CA GLY A 159 1.41 27.08 -40.14
C GLY A 159 2.40 26.76 -39.02
N ASN A 160 2.19 27.37 -37.85
CA ASN A 160 2.91 27.00 -36.63
C ASN A 160 2.56 25.53 -36.33
N VAL A 161 3.57 24.69 -36.18
CA VAL A 161 3.41 23.36 -35.61
C VAL A 161 3.42 23.54 -34.09
N THR A 162 2.44 22.95 -33.43
CA THR A 162 2.33 22.86 -31.97
C THR A 162 2.26 21.36 -31.70
N LEU A 163 3.13 20.83 -30.83
CA LEU A 163 2.92 19.52 -30.21
C LEU A 163 2.01 19.77 -28.99
N PRO A 164 0.73 19.38 -28.99
CA PRO A 164 -0.04 19.33 -27.76
C PRO A 164 0.40 18.09 -26.97
N ASP A 165 0.26 18.14 -25.65
CA ASP A 165 0.63 17.16 -24.62
C ASP A 165 0.06 15.73 -24.81
N THR A 166 0.28 15.11 -25.97
CA THR A 166 -0.30 13.83 -26.38
C THR A 166 0.67 13.09 -27.28
N ASP A 167 0.82 11.77 -27.09
CA ASP A 167 1.65 10.84 -27.86
C ASP A 167 1.23 10.69 -29.35
N THR A 168 1.07 11.78 -30.10
CA THR A 168 0.59 11.78 -31.49
C THR A 168 1.41 12.69 -32.43
N ILE A 169 1.86 12.14 -33.57
CA ILE A 169 2.49 12.91 -34.65
C ILE A 169 1.42 13.38 -35.63
N ASN A 170 1.29 14.69 -35.78
CA ASN A 170 0.30 15.33 -36.67
C ASN A 170 0.96 15.87 -37.96
N ILE A 171 0.35 15.60 -39.11
CA ILE A 171 0.73 16.11 -40.43
C ILE A 171 -0.49 16.73 -41.10
N THR A 172 -0.34 17.93 -41.64
CA THR A 172 -1.43 18.71 -42.26
C THR A 172 -1.02 19.16 -43.66
N GLY A 173 -1.91 19.01 -44.64
CA GLY A 173 -1.66 19.36 -46.04
C GLY A 173 -0.50 18.59 -46.69
N ASN A 174 0.03 19.11 -47.80
CA ASN A 174 1.17 18.50 -48.51
C ASN A 174 2.50 18.75 -47.79
N ASN A 175 2.76 17.96 -46.74
CA ASN A 175 3.90 18.10 -45.84
C ASN A 175 4.43 16.74 -45.41
N TRP A 176 5.68 16.73 -44.97
CA TRP A 176 6.30 15.55 -44.38
C TRP A 176 7.20 15.93 -43.20
N LYS A 177 7.43 14.96 -42.32
CA LYS A 177 8.25 15.04 -41.11
C LYS A 177 9.27 13.91 -41.10
N ALA A 178 10.45 14.17 -40.55
CA ALA A 178 11.46 13.14 -40.32
C ALA A 178 11.99 13.23 -38.88
N LEU A 179 12.16 12.07 -38.24
CA LEU A 179 12.76 11.88 -36.93
C LEU A 179 14.12 11.23 -37.07
N ASP A 180 15.11 11.73 -36.33
CA ASP A 180 16.46 11.16 -36.30
C ASP A 180 16.42 9.76 -35.67
N LEU A 181 16.94 8.76 -36.37
CA LEU A 181 16.88 7.36 -35.97
C LEU A 181 18.24 6.72 -36.28
N ALA A 182 18.65 5.68 -35.57
CA ALA A 182 19.77 4.86 -35.99
C ALA A 182 19.38 3.38 -35.91
N TYR A 183 18.78 2.86 -36.99
CA TYR A 183 18.27 1.49 -37.02
C TYR A 183 18.90 0.66 -38.13
N THR A 184 19.30 -0.57 -37.84
CA THR A 184 19.84 -1.51 -38.84
C THR A 184 18.78 -2.55 -39.17
N ILE A 185 18.43 -2.68 -40.45
CA ILE A 185 17.39 -3.62 -40.89
C ILE A 185 17.87 -5.08 -40.72
N ALA A 186 17.18 -5.87 -39.93
CA ALA A 186 17.30 -7.33 -39.82
C ALA A 186 16.35 -8.07 -40.80
N GLU A 187 16.43 -9.40 -40.86
CA GLU A 187 15.60 -10.23 -41.76
C GLU A 187 14.11 -10.20 -41.39
N ASP A 188 13.85 -9.78 -40.18
CA ASP A 188 12.65 -9.95 -39.37
C ASP A 188 12.25 -8.65 -38.66
N SER A 189 12.86 -7.52 -39.05
CA SER A 189 12.48 -6.20 -38.57
C SER A 189 11.02 -5.88 -38.90
N VAL A 190 10.29 -5.39 -37.93
CA VAL A 190 8.89 -5.00 -37.99
C VAL A 190 8.72 -3.57 -37.49
N LEU A 191 7.87 -2.83 -38.18
CA LEU A 191 7.35 -1.53 -37.77
C LEU A 191 5.86 -1.64 -37.49
N THR A 192 5.44 -1.39 -36.25
CA THR A 192 4.02 -1.26 -35.86
C THR A 192 3.68 0.21 -35.60
N PHE A 193 2.45 0.61 -35.90
CA PHE A 193 1.93 1.95 -35.60
C PHE A 193 0.41 2.01 -35.71
N GLU A 194 -0.18 3.02 -35.08
CA GLU A 194 -1.56 3.41 -35.31
C GLU A 194 -1.67 4.67 -36.16
N PHE A 195 -2.67 4.69 -37.04
CA PHE A 195 -2.90 5.79 -37.97
C PHE A 195 -4.38 6.13 -38.12
N LYS A 196 -4.65 7.41 -38.35
CA LYS A 196 -5.94 7.90 -38.86
C LYS A 196 -5.76 9.08 -39.81
N SER A 197 -6.71 9.25 -40.74
CA SER A 197 -6.81 10.39 -41.64
C SER A 197 -8.25 10.86 -41.80
N ASP A 198 -8.44 12.13 -42.13
CA ASP A 198 -9.74 12.75 -42.38
C ASP A 198 -10.21 12.64 -43.85
N GLN A 199 -9.39 12.09 -44.76
CA GLN A 199 -9.72 11.86 -46.17
C GLN A 199 -9.35 10.44 -46.65
N ARG A 200 -9.97 9.98 -47.74
CA ARG A 200 -9.71 8.66 -48.36
C ARG A 200 -9.07 8.81 -49.74
N GLY A 201 -7.87 8.25 -49.93
CA GLY A 201 -7.25 8.09 -51.27
C GLY A 201 -6.16 9.10 -51.65
N GLU A 202 -5.51 9.75 -50.69
CA GLU A 202 -4.31 10.56 -50.90
C GLU A 202 -3.05 9.77 -50.53
N VAL A 203 -1.88 10.10 -51.08
CA VAL A 203 -0.64 9.36 -50.84
C VAL A 203 -0.14 9.71 -49.43
N GLN A 204 -0.32 8.79 -48.50
CA GLN A 204 0.03 8.92 -47.09
C GLN A 204 0.98 7.77 -46.71
N GLY A 205 2.09 8.09 -46.06
CA GLY A 205 3.15 7.10 -45.90
C GLY A 205 4.02 7.29 -44.66
N ILE A 206 4.48 6.16 -44.12
CA ILE A 206 5.52 6.05 -43.11
C ILE A 206 6.64 5.17 -43.67
N GLY A 207 7.91 5.50 -43.45
CA GLY A 207 9.04 4.77 -44.01
C GLY A 207 10.39 5.15 -43.42
N LEU A 208 11.44 4.41 -43.80
CA LEU A 208 12.80 4.59 -43.29
C LEU A 208 13.74 5.09 -44.39
N ASP A 209 14.53 6.11 -44.08
CA ASP A 209 15.47 6.73 -45.03
C ASP A 209 16.90 6.82 -44.47
N LYS A 210 17.88 6.89 -45.35
CA LYS A 210 19.29 7.10 -45.02
C LYS A 210 19.62 8.59 -44.87
N ASP A 211 18.83 9.47 -45.45
CA ASP A 211 18.99 10.91 -45.33
C ASP A 211 17.64 11.64 -45.25
N THR A 212 17.70 12.97 -45.15
CA THR A 212 16.51 13.83 -45.05
C THR A 212 16.07 14.36 -46.42
N PHE A 213 16.53 13.80 -47.54
CA PHE A 213 15.99 14.13 -48.85
C PHE A 213 15.02 13.01 -49.21
N LEU A 214 13.75 13.35 -49.47
CA LEU A 214 12.80 12.40 -50.06
C LEU A 214 13.38 11.89 -51.38
N ASP A 215 14.03 10.74 -51.35
CA ASP A 215 14.41 10.06 -52.57
C ASP A 215 13.10 9.68 -53.24
N THR A 216 12.95 10.01 -54.52
CA THR A 216 11.73 9.74 -55.29
C THR A 216 11.31 8.27 -55.24
N THR A 217 12.19 7.38 -54.79
CA THR A 217 12.01 5.94 -54.60
C THR A 217 11.28 5.56 -53.31
N LEU A 218 11.25 6.39 -52.25
CA LEU A 218 10.50 6.09 -51.03
C LEU A 218 8.98 6.24 -51.24
N PHE A 219 8.58 7.22 -52.07
CA PHE A 219 7.20 7.47 -52.47
C PHE A 219 7.17 8.01 -53.92
N GLN A 220 7.11 7.14 -54.95
CA GLN A 220 7.04 7.61 -56.34
C GLN A 220 5.67 8.24 -56.65
N LEU A 221 5.64 9.57 -56.56
CA LEU A 221 4.66 10.50 -57.08
C LEU A 221 4.74 10.59 -58.62
N ASP A 222 4.11 9.65 -59.34
CA ASP A 222 3.63 9.93 -60.70
C ASP A 222 2.38 9.10 -61.03
N GLY A 223 1.27 9.53 -60.44
CA GLY A 223 -0.05 9.59 -61.06
C GLY A 223 -0.41 8.50 -62.06
N THR A 224 -0.63 7.27 -61.59
CA THR A 224 -1.62 6.27 -62.08
C THR A 224 -1.26 4.85 -61.63
N GLN A 225 -1.31 4.55 -60.32
CA GLN A 225 -1.61 3.23 -59.75
C GLN A 225 -1.47 3.22 -58.21
N ASP A 226 -2.28 2.39 -57.55
CA ASP A 226 -2.26 2.07 -56.11
C ASP A 226 -0.88 1.60 -55.63
N TYR A 227 0.03 2.46 -55.11
CA TYR A 227 1.27 2.01 -54.46
C TYR A 227 1.83 3.03 -53.45
N GLY A 228 1.47 2.87 -52.17
CA GLY A 228 2.40 2.93 -51.03
C GLY A 228 2.68 1.49 -50.56
N ILE A 229 3.44 1.27 -49.48
CA ILE A 229 3.63 -0.04 -48.83
C ILE A 229 2.29 -0.83 -48.91
N GLN A 230 2.27 -1.96 -49.64
CA GLN A 230 1.03 -2.50 -50.24
C GLN A 230 -0.02 -3.02 -49.22
N ASP A 231 0.31 -3.01 -47.94
CA ASP A 231 -0.49 -3.63 -46.87
C ASP A 231 -1.36 -2.64 -46.08
N PHE A 232 -1.23 -1.33 -46.31
CA PHE A 232 -2.01 -0.31 -45.61
C PHE A 232 -3.18 0.19 -46.47
N GLN A 233 -4.37 -0.42 -46.33
CA GLN A 233 -5.60 0.10 -46.94
C GLN A 233 -6.45 0.84 -45.91
N TYR A 234 -6.37 2.17 -45.91
CA TYR A 234 -7.25 2.98 -45.08
C TYR A 234 -8.70 2.90 -45.59
N THR A 235 -9.57 2.22 -44.83
CA THR A 235 -10.95 1.97 -45.26
C THR A 235 -12.01 2.79 -44.51
N ASP A 236 -11.77 3.12 -43.23
CA ASP A 236 -12.69 3.89 -42.37
C ASP A 236 -12.10 5.25 -41.96
N VAL A 237 -12.63 6.32 -42.55
CA VAL A 237 -12.20 7.72 -42.35
C VAL A 237 -12.52 8.23 -40.95
N GLY A 238 -11.54 8.86 -40.30
CA GLY A 238 -11.67 9.49 -38.99
C GLY A 238 -11.41 8.58 -37.77
N ASN A 239 -11.24 7.27 -37.97
CA ASN A 239 -10.96 6.31 -36.90
C ASN A 239 -9.49 5.84 -36.92
N TRP A 240 -8.95 5.56 -35.72
CA TRP A 240 -7.64 4.91 -35.54
C TRP A 240 -7.69 3.47 -36.03
N GLN A 241 -6.64 3.06 -36.73
CA GLN A 241 -6.40 1.70 -37.18
C GLN A 241 -4.94 1.35 -36.91
N SER A 242 -4.67 0.09 -36.57
CA SER A 242 -3.34 -0.41 -36.25
C SER A 242 -2.75 -1.17 -37.44
N PHE A 243 -1.45 -1.02 -37.65
CA PHE A 243 -0.75 -1.55 -38.81
C PHE A 243 0.60 -2.11 -38.42
N THR A 244 1.03 -3.13 -39.16
CA THR A 244 2.27 -3.87 -38.96
C THR A 244 2.94 -4.06 -40.31
N ILE A 245 4.21 -3.66 -40.43
CA ILE A 245 4.99 -3.71 -41.67
C ILE A 245 6.26 -4.51 -41.42
N ASN A 246 6.48 -5.55 -42.22
CA ASN A 246 7.78 -6.23 -42.27
C ASN A 246 8.75 -5.40 -43.11
N LEU A 247 9.82 -4.89 -42.50
CA LEU A 247 10.73 -3.96 -43.15
C LEU A 247 11.69 -4.65 -44.12
N SER A 248 11.97 -5.94 -43.94
CA SER A 248 12.79 -6.74 -44.86
C SER A 248 12.15 -6.96 -46.23
N ASP A 249 10.84 -6.74 -46.36
CA ASP A 249 10.14 -6.76 -47.64
C ASP A 249 10.44 -5.52 -48.51
N TYR A 250 10.91 -4.43 -47.87
CA TYR A 250 11.10 -3.11 -48.52
C TYR A 250 12.55 -2.61 -48.47
N TYR A 251 13.32 -3.04 -47.48
CA TYR A 251 14.72 -2.63 -47.28
C TYR A 251 15.66 -3.84 -47.24
N ALA A 252 16.89 -3.67 -47.71
CA ALA A 252 17.87 -4.74 -47.67
C ALA A 252 18.39 -4.98 -46.24
N VAL A 253 18.44 -6.24 -45.83
CA VAL A 253 19.01 -6.68 -44.55
C VAL A 253 20.46 -6.20 -44.42
N GLY A 254 20.79 -5.62 -43.27
CA GLY A 254 22.08 -4.99 -42.93
C GLY A 254 22.21 -3.53 -43.35
N GLU A 255 21.17 -2.91 -43.93
CA GLU A 255 21.18 -1.47 -44.17
C GLU A 255 20.91 -0.66 -42.90
N VAL A 256 21.74 0.36 -42.66
CA VAL A 256 21.47 1.37 -41.62
C VAL A 256 20.56 2.45 -42.19
N LYS A 257 19.50 2.78 -41.47
CA LYS A 257 18.57 3.87 -41.73
C LYS A 257 18.73 4.92 -40.64
N ASN A 258 18.82 6.16 -41.07
CA ASN A 258 19.12 7.30 -40.21
C ASN A 258 17.87 8.11 -39.85
N TYR A 259 16.74 7.86 -40.52
CA TYR A 259 15.54 8.65 -40.32
C TYR A 259 14.27 7.79 -40.45
N LEU A 260 13.30 8.02 -39.56
CA LEU A 260 11.91 7.60 -39.73
C LEU A 260 11.11 8.78 -40.29
N VAL A 261 10.48 8.57 -41.44
CA VAL A 261 9.84 9.60 -42.25
C VAL A 261 8.34 9.36 -42.31
N PHE A 262 7.58 10.44 -42.18
CA PHE A 262 6.13 10.47 -42.30
C PHE A 262 5.73 11.51 -43.34
N ALA A 263 4.88 11.14 -44.29
CA ALA A 263 4.49 12.02 -45.38
C ALA A 263 2.98 12.02 -45.59
N ASN A 264 2.47 13.20 -45.95
CA ASN A 264 1.11 13.41 -46.42
C ASN A 264 1.20 14.22 -47.72
N ASP A 265 0.72 13.66 -48.83
CA ASP A 265 0.73 14.31 -50.13
C ASP A 265 -0.70 14.65 -50.58
N ASP A 266 -0.99 15.95 -50.55
CA ASP A 266 -2.29 16.54 -50.89
C ASP A 266 -2.26 17.03 -52.35
N ASP A 267 -2.44 16.07 -53.26
CA ASP A 267 -2.59 16.30 -54.71
C ASP A 267 -4.04 16.61 -55.12
N SER A 268 -4.96 16.68 -54.15
CA SER A 268 -6.40 16.87 -54.36
C SER A 268 -6.84 18.33 -54.10
N GLN A 269 -8.12 18.67 -54.35
CA GLN A 269 -8.62 20.04 -54.10
C GLN A 269 -9.05 20.26 -52.63
N SER A 270 -8.74 19.34 -51.71
CA SER A 270 -9.15 19.37 -50.32
C SER A 270 -8.02 18.98 -49.37
N VAL A 271 -7.70 19.85 -48.42
CA VAL A 271 -6.65 19.62 -47.40
C VAL A 271 -6.93 18.35 -46.59
N SER A 272 -5.99 17.40 -46.63
CA SER A 272 -5.99 16.23 -45.75
C SER A 272 -5.12 16.43 -44.51
N ASN A 273 -5.53 15.81 -43.41
CA ASN A 273 -4.78 15.76 -42.15
C ASN A 273 -4.65 14.31 -41.71
N SER A 274 -3.45 13.96 -41.24
CA SER A 274 -3.07 12.61 -40.86
C SER A 274 -2.38 12.60 -39.51
N GLN A 275 -2.66 11.58 -38.70
CA GLN A 275 -2.09 11.42 -37.35
C GLN A 275 -1.51 10.02 -37.16
N PHE A 276 -0.37 9.91 -36.49
CA PHE A 276 0.33 8.66 -36.13
C PHE A 276 0.56 8.56 -34.62
N ARG A 277 0.49 7.37 -34.02
CA ARG A 277 0.85 7.09 -32.61
C ARG A 277 1.25 5.63 -32.39
N ASN A 278 1.68 5.28 -31.18
CA ASN A 278 2.05 3.92 -30.75
C ASN A 278 3.01 3.26 -31.74
N ILE A 279 4.12 3.95 -32.04
CA ILE A 279 5.08 3.52 -33.06
C ILE A 279 6.14 2.64 -32.41
N GLU A 280 6.29 1.41 -32.90
CA GLU A 280 7.28 0.47 -32.40
C GLU A 280 8.09 -0.13 -33.55
N LEU A 281 9.38 -0.32 -33.31
CA LEU A 281 10.33 -0.84 -34.29
C LEU A 281 11.17 -1.94 -33.62
N TYR A 282 11.03 -3.19 -34.08
CA TYR A 282 11.65 -4.35 -33.43
C TYR A 282 11.98 -5.49 -34.40
N ASP A 283 12.87 -6.40 -34.01
CA ASP A 283 13.25 -7.59 -34.79
C ASP A 283 12.58 -8.87 -34.23
N ILE A 284 11.71 -9.57 -34.99
CA ILE A 284 10.90 -10.72 -34.51
C ILE A 284 11.73 -11.96 -34.07
N ASN A 285 12.88 -12.17 -34.69
CA ASN A 285 13.79 -13.32 -34.56
C ASN A 285 15.21 -12.89 -34.11
N GLY A 286 15.38 -11.64 -33.69
CA GLY A 286 16.61 -11.11 -33.09
C GLY A 286 16.94 -11.67 -31.70
N ILE A 287 16.04 -12.47 -31.09
CA ILE A 287 16.36 -13.25 -29.90
C ILE A 287 15.88 -14.68 -30.11
N ASN A 288 16.82 -15.60 -30.35
CA ASN A 288 16.53 -17.03 -30.31
C ASN A 288 16.10 -17.40 -28.88
N GLY A 289 14.81 -17.67 -28.72
CA GLY A 289 14.30 -18.45 -27.59
C GLY A 289 13.81 -17.68 -26.37
N SER A 290 13.62 -16.36 -26.48
CA SER A 290 13.05 -15.59 -25.37
C SER A 290 11.54 -15.56 -25.32
N ILE A 291 11.01 -15.78 -24.12
CA ILE A 291 9.60 -15.59 -23.79
C ILE A 291 9.40 -14.16 -23.28
N ILE A 292 8.14 -13.72 -23.17
CA ILE A 292 7.87 -12.41 -22.58
C ILE A 292 8.38 -12.35 -21.14
N ASP A 293 8.89 -11.19 -20.74
CA ASP A 293 9.52 -11.01 -19.42
C ASP A 293 8.57 -11.38 -18.28
N SER A 294 7.27 -11.14 -18.41
CA SER A 294 6.29 -11.52 -17.39
C SER A 294 6.18 -13.04 -17.19
N ASP A 295 6.22 -13.85 -18.25
CA ASP A 295 6.21 -15.32 -18.12
C ASP A 295 7.57 -15.80 -17.56
N PHE A 296 8.68 -15.16 -17.95
CA PHE A 296 10.02 -15.47 -17.44
C PHE A 296 10.14 -15.21 -15.94
N GLN A 297 9.66 -14.06 -15.44
CA GLN A 297 9.70 -13.74 -14.01
C GLN A 297 8.90 -14.75 -13.17
N VAL A 298 7.79 -15.27 -13.69
CA VAL A 298 7.01 -16.32 -13.00
C VAL A 298 7.81 -17.62 -12.86
N LEU A 299 8.55 -18.01 -13.91
CA LEU A 299 9.41 -19.20 -13.86
C LEU A 299 10.59 -18.99 -12.88
N VAL A 300 11.16 -17.78 -12.83
CA VAL A 300 12.20 -17.43 -11.85
C VAL A 300 11.65 -17.47 -10.43
N ALA A 301 10.43 -16.96 -10.20
CA ALA A 301 9.76 -17.02 -8.91
C ALA A 301 9.58 -18.48 -8.45
N LEU A 302 9.08 -19.36 -9.32
CA LEU A 302 8.98 -20.80 -9.05
C LEU A 302 10.32 -21.45 -8.71
N TYR A 303 11.36 -21.14 -9.49
CA TYR A 303 12.69 -21.66 -9.22
C TYR A 303 13.21 -21.23 -7.85
N ASN A 304 13.01 -19.97 -7.48
CA ASN A 304 13.52 -19.44 -6.22
C ASN A 304 12.69 -19.91 -5.02
N SER A 305 11.36 -19.89 -5.13
CA SER A 305 10.45 -20.25 -4.03
C SER A 305 10.54 -21.73 -3.67
N THR A 306 10.82 -22.60 -4.66
CA THR A 306 10.84 -24.05 -4.44
C THR A 306 12.24 -24.67 -4.34
N ASN A 307 13.23 -23.86 -3.99
CA ASN A 307 14.62 -24.30 -3.78
C ASN A 307 15.26 -24.92 -5.03
N GLY A 308 15.11 -24.26 -6.18
CA GLY A 308 15.55 -24.65 -7.53
C GLY A 308 16.97 -25.19 -7.67
N ASN A 309 17.88 -24.74 -6.82
CA ASN A 309 19.25 -25.24 -6.79
C ASN A 309 19.36 -26.73 -6.39
N ASN A 310 18.35 -27.25 -5.67
CA ASN A 310 18.30 -28.61 -5.15
C ASN A 310 17.28 -29.53 -5.87
N TRP A 311 16.61 -29.04 -6.92
CA TRP A 311 15.75 -29.90 -7.74
C TRP A 311 16.55 -31.04 -8.36
N TYR A 312 15.89 -32.19 -8.54
CA TYR A 312 16.51 -33.36 -9.15
C TYR A 312 16.93 -33.12 -10.61
N ASP A 313 16.07 -32.48 -11.41
CA ASP A 313 16.39 -31.99 -12.76
C ASP A 313 16.05 -30.49 -12.90
N ASN A 314 17.06 -29.64 -12.82
CA ASN A 314 16.95 -28.19 -13.07
C ASN A 314 17.60 -27.75 -14.39
N THR A 315 17.65 -28.64 -15.38
CA THR A 315 18.26 -28.33 -16.67
C THR A 315 17.62 -27.08 -17.29
N GLY A 316 18.43 -26.06 -17.59
CA GLY A 316 17.98 -24.79 -18.15
C GLY A 316 17.62 -23.75 -17.09
N TRP A 317 16.89 -24.15 -16.05
CA TRP A 317 16.44 -23.27 -14.97
C TRP A 317 17.58 -22.58 -14.22
N ASN A 318 18.69 -23.28 -14.00
CA ASN A 318 19.87 -22.73 -13.32
C ASN A 318 20.62 -21.64 -14.10
N THR A 319 20.24 -21.39 -15.36
CA THR A 319 20.82 -20.32 -16.16
C THR A 319 20.22 -18.96 -15.84
N LEU A 320 18.96 -18.93 -15.35
CA LEU A 320 18.16 -17.73 -15.16
C LEU A 320 18.29 -16.75 -16.33
N SER A 321 18.30 -17.31 -17.54
CA SER A 321 18.38 -16.56 -18.78
C SER A 321 17.02 -16.62 -19.45
N ASN A 322 16.50 -15.47 -19.87
CA ASN A 322 15.32 -15.46 -20.73
C ASN A 322 15.65 -16.03 -22.12
N GLU A 323 16.87 -16.47 -22.45
CA GLU A 323 17.16 -17.11 -23.74
C GLU A 323 16.90 -18.63 -23.73
N ASN A 324 16.19 -19.13 -24.75
CA ASN A 324 15.84 -20.54 -25.00
C ASN A 324 15.07 -21.22 -23.84
N VAL A 325 14.09 -20.52 -23.25
CA VAL A 325 13.29 -21.04 -22.13
C VAL A 325 12.51 -22.32 -22.50
N GLY A 326 12.17 -22.52 -23.78
CA GLY A 326 11.56 -23.77 -24.26
C GLY A 326 12.45 -25.02 -24.15
N ASP A 327 13.75 -24.87 -23.88
CA ASP A 327 14.67 -25.99 -23.62
C ASP A 327 14.77 -26.34 -22.13
N TRP A 328 14.11 -25.57 -21.26
CA TRP A 328 14.12 -25.82 -19.81
C TRP A 328 13.32 -27.08 -19.49
N TYR A 329 13.81 -27.84 -18.51
CA TYR A 329 13.17 -29.08 -18.08
C TYR A 329 11.71 -28.82 -17.69
N GLY A 330 10.77 -29.57 -18.26
CA GLY A 330 9.34 -29.43 -17.95
C GLY A 330 8.63 -28.23 -18.57
N VAL A 331 9.32 -27.31 -19.25
CA VAL A 331 8.71 -26.11 -19.85
C VAL A 331 8.40 -26.35 -21.32
N THR A 332 7.16 -26.07 -21.74
CA THR A 332 6.79 -25.99 -23.15
C THR A 332 6.32 -24.57 -23.50
N VAL A 333 6.89 -24.01 -24.56
CA VAL A 333 6.54 -22.67 -25.07
C VAL A 333 5.90 -22.75 -26.45
N GLU A 334 4.91 -21.90 -26.71
CA GLU A 334 4.34 -21.66 -28.05
C GLU A 334 4.45 -20.17 -28.37
N GLY A 335 5.27 -19.81 -29.36
CA GLY A 335 5.62 -18.41 -29.62
C GLY A 335 6.51 -17.87 -28.51
N ASP A 336 6.07 -16.77 -27.89
CA ASP A 336 6.72 -16.06 -26.77
C ASP A 336 6.07 -16.38 -25.40
N ARG A 337 5.23 -17.41 -25.31
CA ARG A 337 4.40 -17.73 -24.12
C ARG A 337 4.58 -19.15 -23.62
N VAL A 338 4.50 -19.35 -22.31
CA VAL A 338 4.51 -20.66 -21.66
C VAL A 338 3.11 -21.30 -21.73
N VAL A 339 3.03 -22.56 -22.19
CA VAL A 339 1.76 -23.28 -22.38
C VAL A 339 1.66 -24.58 -21.58
N SER A 340 2.79 -25.17 -21.16
CA SER A 340 2.79 -26.35 -20.29
C SER A 340 3.97 -26.30 -19.34
N LEU A 341 3.71 -26.69 -18.09
CA LEU A 341 4.71 -26.87 -17.04
C LEU A 341 4.52 -28.25 -16.38
N ASP A 342 5.45 -29.16 -16.66
CA ASP A 342 5.45 -30.55 -16.17
C ASP A 342 6.72 -30.82 -15.35
N LEU A 343 6.60 -30.67 -14.03
CA LEU A 343 7.65 -30.93 -13.05
C LEU A 343 7.27 -32.12 -12.14
N GLY A 344 6.31 -32.94 -12.56
CA GLY A 344 5.80 -34.08 -11.82
C GLY A 344 6.72 -35.31 -11.85
N SER A 345 6.49 -36.24 -10.92
CA SER A 345 7.27 -37.48 -10.77
C SER A 345 7.09 -38.51 -11.90
N ASP A 346 6.04 -38.36 -12.71
CA ASP A 346 5.61 -39.33 -13.73
C ASP A 346 5.99 -38.92 -15.18
N ASN A 347 7.05 -38.12 -15.37
CA ASN A 347 7.47 -37.65 -16.69
C ASN A 347 7.80 -38.82 -17.66
N SER A 348 6.81 -39.14 -18.50
CA SER A 348 6.87 -40.19 -19.51
C SER A 348 7.93 -39.96 -20.60
N ALA A 349 8.53 -38.76 -20.68
CA ALA A 349 9.62 -38.46 -21.60
C ALA A 349 10.94 -39.17 -21.23
N LEU A 350 11.18 -39.45 -19.93
CA LEU A 350 12.36 -40.21 -19.49
C LEU A 350 12.24 -41.72 -19.74
N GLN A 351 11.03 -42.26 -19.96
CA GLN A 351 10.86 -43.69 -20.28
C GLN A 351 11.25 -44.06 -21.73
N GLN A 352 11.39 -43.10 -22.65
CA GLN A 352 11.81 -43.40 -24.03
C GLN A 352 13.33 -43.38 -24.26
N SER A 353 14.13 -42.77 -23.37
CA SER A 353 15.58 -42.65 -23.56
C SER A 353 16.43 -43.57 -22.66
N VAL A 354 15.89 -44.11 -21.55
CA VAL A 354 16.67 -44.88 -20.55
C VAL A 354 16.54 -46.41 -20.68
N ASN A 355 15.92 -46.92 -21.75
CA ASN A 355 15.78 -48.37 -22.00
C ASN A 355 17.09 -49.11 -22.37
N ASN A 356 18.27 -48.58 -22.07
CA ASN A 356 19.55 -49.20 -22.45
C ASN A 356 20.64 -49.33 -21.39
N LEU A 357 20.41 -49.03 -20.11
CA LEU A 357 21.42 -49.27 -19.07
C LEU A 357 20.83 -49.94 -17.82
N VAL A 358 21.00 -51.25 -17.78
CA VAL A 358 20.85 -52.06 -16.56
C VAL A 358 21.93 -51.64 -15.56
N HIS A 359 21.54 -51.07 -14.42
CA HIS A 359 21.92 -51.47 -13.06
C HIS A 359 21.01 -50.74 -12.05
N ALA A 360 20.34 -51.49 -11.20
CA ALA A 360 19.44 -51.00 -10.17
C ALA A 360 20.18 -50.16 -9.11
N VAL A 361 19.74 -48.92 -8.97
CA VAL A 361 19.83 -48.05 -7.78
C VAL A 361 18.46 -47.33 -7.73
N ALA A 362 17.91 -47.10 -6.54
CA ALA A 362 16.53 -46.63 -6.30
C ALA A 362 16.08 -45.53 -7.27
N LEU A 363 14.90 -45.71 -7.88
CA LEU A 363 14.15 -44.61 -8.49
C LEU A 363 13.46 -43.89 -7.32
N GLU A 364 14.10 -42.85 -6.79
CA GLU A 364 13.42 -41.85 -5.97
C GLU A 364 12.56 -41.03 -6.94
N SER A 365 11.24 -40.99 -6.70
CA SER A 365 10.22 -40.62 -7.68
C SER A 365 9.66 -39.23 -7.40
N GLY A 366 10.40 -38.19 -7.76
CA GLY A 366 10.01 -36.77 -7.66
C GLY A 366 11.12 -35.82 -8.10
N ASN A 367 10.81 -34.54 -8.33
CA ASN A 367 11.83 -33.50 -8.56
C ASN A 367 12.33 -32.86 -7.26
N ASN A 368 11.83 -33.29 -6.10
CA ASN A 368 12.14 -32.76 -4.77
C ASN A 368 11.91 -31.24 -4.67
N LEU A 369 10.90 -30.72 -5.38
CA LEU A 369 10.44 -29.34 -5.13
C LEU A 369 9.93 -29.29 -3.69
N SER A 370 10.36 -28.30 -2.93
CA SER A 370 10.01 -28.11 -1.52
C SER A 370 9.64 -26.66 -1.26
N GLY A 371 8.87 -26.36 -0.22
CA GLY A 371 8.33 -25.01 0.02
C GLY A 371 6.97 -24.80 -0.66
N GLU A 372 6.54 -23.55 -0.76
CA GLU A 372 5.19 -23.19 -1.21
C GLU A 372 5.06 -23.04 -2.73
N ILE A 373 3.84 -23.28 -3.23
CA ILE A 373 3.48 -22.98 -4.61
C ILE A 373 3.36 -21.45 -4.75
N PRO A 374 4.15 -20.79 -5.62
CA PRO A 374 4.09 -19.32 -5.74
C PRO A 374 2.80 -18.87 -6.44
N ALA A 375 2.17 -17.83 -5.89
CA ALA A 375 0.94 -17.24 -6.43
C ALA A 375 1.12 -16.68 -7.85
N GLU A 376 2.33 -16.26 -8.20
CA GLU A 376 2.72 -15.75 -9.51
C GLU A 376 2.48 -16.75 -10.65
N LEU A 377 2.38 -18.06 -10.35
CA LEU A 377 1.97 -19.06 -11.34
C LEU A 377 0.63 -18.74 -11.99
N GLY A 378 -0.27 -18.04 -11.28
CA GLY A 378 -1.54 -17.56 -11.81
C GLY A 378 -1.41 -16.56 -12.99
N ASN A 379 -0.24 -15.97 -13.20
CA ASN A 379 0.01 -14.99 -14.28
C ASN A 379 0.31 -15.63 -15.63
N LEU A 380 0.56 -16.94 -15.70
CA LEU A 380 0.78 -17.67 -16.95
C LEU A 380 -0.53 -17.88 -17.71
N SER A 381 -1.13 -16.80 -18.21
CA SER A 381 -2.49 -16.77 -18.78
C SER A 381 -2.73 -17.73 -19.96
N ASN A 382 -1.67 -18.24 -20.61
CA ASN A 382 -1.75 -19.25 -21.69
C ASN A 382 -1.46 -20.69 -21.24
N LEU A 383 -1.22 -20.92 -19.95
CA LEU A 383 -0.93 -22.25 -19.41
C LEU A 383 -2.14 -23.17 -19.59
N GLN A 384 -1.89 -24.36 -20.13
CA GLN A 384 -2.91 -25.38 -20.40
C GLN A 384 -2.75 -26.59 -19.49
N GLN A 385 -1.53 -26.88 -19.04
CA GLN A 385 -1.21 -28.01 -18.17
C GLN A 385 -0.22 -27.57 -17.09
N LEU A 386 -0.54 -27.91 -15.85
CA LEU A 386 0.33 -27.72 -14.68
C LEU A 386 0.38 -29.04 -13.89
N ASP A 387 1.53 -29.71 -13.93
CA ASP A 387 1.79 -30.92 -13.14
C ASP A 387 2.96 -30.67 -12.17
N LEU A 388 2.64 -30.67 -10.88
CA LEU A 388 3.59 -30.55 -9.77
C LEU A 388 3.57 -31.79 -8.86
N SER A 389 3.03 -32.91 -9.34
CA SER A 389 2.75 -34.09 -8.51
C SER A 389 4.01 -34.87 -8.07
N GLY A 390 3.94 -35.47 -6.88
CA GLY A 390 5.04 -36.28 -6.33
C GLY A 390 6.26 -35.42 -5.98
N ASN A 391 6.05 -34.33 -5.26
CA ASN A 391 7.09 -33.46 -4.71
C ASN A 391 6.88 -33.28 -3.20
N GLU A 392 7.65 -32.40 -2.57
CA GLU A 392 7.61 -32.06 -1.13
C GLU A 392 7.02 -30.65 -0.93
N LEU A 393 6.11 -30.22 -1.83
CA LEU A 393 5.48 -28.91 -1.75
C LEU A 393 4.54 -28.85 -0.54
N SER A 394 4.57 -27.74 0.18
CA SER A 394 3.78 -27.52 1.40
C SER A 394 3.07 -26.16 1.36
N GLY A 395 2.26 -25.87 2.37
CA GLY A 395 1.45 -24.65 2.43
C GLY A 395 0.18 -24.72 1.57
N ASP A 396 -0.51 -23.59 1.49
CA ASP A 396 -1.83 -23.51 0.88
C ASP A 396 -1.77 -23.50 -0.66
N ILE A 397 -2.87 -23.93 -1.29
CA ILE A 397 -3.01 -23.83 -2.75
C ILE A 397 -3.34 -22.38 -3.11
N PRO A 398 -2.52 -21.66 -3.91
CA PRO A 398 -2.79 -20.25 -4.23
C PRO A 398 -4.08 -20.07 -5.02
N SER A 399 -4.92 -19.12 -4.57
CA SER A 399 -6.19 -18.81 -5.22
C SER A 399 -6.03 -18.29 -6.65
N GLU A 400 -4.87 -17.70 -6.94
CA GLU A 400 -4.41 -17.13 -8.20
C GLU A 400 -4.29 -18.18 -9.30
N LEU A 401 -4.09 -19.46 -8.96
CA LEU A 401 -4.17 -20.55 -9.94
C LEU A 401 -5.53 -20.59 -10.65
N GLY A 402 -6.58 -20.05 -10.01
CA GLY A 402 -7.89 -19.87 -10.62
C GLY A 402 -7.96 -18.84 -11.76
N ASN A 403 -6.91 -18.02 -11.95
CA ASN A 403 -6.79 -17.05 -13.06
C ASN A 403 -6.38 -17.71 -14.38
N LEU A 404 -5.91 -18.95 -14.34
CA LEU A 404 -5.46 -19.72 -15.50
C LEU A 404 -6.63 -20.16 -16.39
N SER A 405 -7.16 -19.21 -17.15
CA SER A 405 -8.39 -19.38 -17.94
C SER A 405 -8.29 -20.42 -19.07
N ASN A 406 -7.08 -20.80 -19.47
CA ASN A 406 -6.80 -21.81 -20.50
C ASN A 406 -6.42 -23.19 -19.94
N LEU A 407 -6.39 -23.34 -18.60
CA LEU A 407 -5.97 -24.57 -17.94
C LEU A 407 -6.94 -25.72 -18.23
N GLN A 408 -6.39 -26.91 -18.47
CA GLN A 408 -7.14 -28.14 -18.77
C GLN A 408 -6.89 -29.22 -17.71
N GLU A 409 -5.71 -29.22 -17.11
CA GLU A 409 -5.29 -30.18 -16.09
C GLU A 409 -4.39 -29.51 -15.06
N LEU A 410 -4.72 -29.73 -13.78
CA LEU A 410 -3.97 -29.32 -12.60
C LEU A 410 -3.74 -30.55 -11.73
N ASN A 411 -2.49 -31.00 -11.63
CA ASN A 411 -2.12 -32.16 -10.82
C ASN A 411 -1.19 -31.73 -9.69
N LEU A 412 -1.71 -31.79 -8.46
CA LEU A 412 -1.02 -31.41 -7.23
C LEU A 412 -0.89 -32.59 -6.25
N SER A 413 -1.21 -33.81 -6.69
CA SER A 413 -1.20 -35.01 -5.85
C SER A 413 0.19 -35.39 -5.33
N SER A 414 0.24 -36.13 -4.22
CA SER A 414 1.47 -36.59 -3.57
C SER A 414 2.44 -35.45 -3.21
N ASN A 415 1.91 -34.45 -2.49
CA ASN A 415 2.62 -33.34 -1.85
C ASN A 415 2.17 -33.21 -0.38
N GLU A 416 2.72 -32.25 0.37
CA GLU A 416 2.42 -31.95 1.78
C GLU A 416 1.57 -30.67 1.93
N LEU A 417 0.62 -30.46 1.00
CA LEU A 417 -0.21 -29.26 0.93
C LEU A 417 -1.20 -29.17 2.10
N SER A 418 -1.51 -27.93 2.52
CA SER A 418 -2.42 -27.61 3.61
C SER A 418 -3.55 -26.68 3.16
N GLY A 419 -4.42 -26.30 4.11
CA GLY A 419 -5.46 -25.30 3.91
C GLY A 419 -6.72 -25.83 3.23
N ASP A 420 -7.46 -24.93 2.59
CA ASP A 420 -8.68 -25.22 1.86
C ASP A 420 -8.45 -25.21 0.34
N ILE A 421 -9.30 -25.91 -0.41
CA ILE A 421 -9.34 -25.78 -1.88
C ILE A 421 -9.97 -24.42 -2.22
N PRO A 422 -9.26 -23.48 -2.88
CA PRO A 422 -9.81 -22.17 -3.23
C PRO A 422 -11.08 -22.28 -4.08
N GLU A 423 -12.10 -21.48 -3.77
CA GLU A 423 -13.37 -21.46 -4.53
C GLU A 423 -13.12 -21.24 -6.04
N THR A 424 -12.10 -20.45 -6.38
CA THR A 424 -11.68 -20.14 -7.74
C THR A 424 -11.28 -21.37 -8.57
N LEU A 425 -10.91 -22.49 -7.92
CA LEU A 425 -10.60 -23.77 -8.56
C LEU A 425 -11.82 -24.69 -8.66
N THR A 426 -12.81 -24.53 -7.78
CA THR A 426 -14.01 -25.39 -7.74
C THR A 426 -15.03 -25.08 -8.85
N ASP A 427 -15.03 -23.86 -9.42
CA ASP A 427 -15.97 -23.41 -10.46
C ASP A 427 -15.41 -23.49 -11.91
N ARG A 428 -14.32 -24.24 -12.12
CA ARG A 428 -13.62 -24.32 -13.42
C ARG A 428 -13.80 -25.67 -14.12
N SER A 429 -13.59 -25.68 -15.44
CA SER A 429 -13.80 -26.85 -16.30
C SER A 429 -12.55 -27.71 -16.53
N PHE A 430 -11.52 -27.59 -15.69
CA PHE A 430 -10.29 -28.39 -15.77
C PHE A 430 -10.34 -29.61 -14.84
N THR A 431 -9.42 -30.56 -15.04
CA THR A 431 -9.27 -31.74 -14.17
C THR A 431 -8.34 -31.41 -13.01
N LEU A 432 -8.81 -31.51 -11.76
CA LEU A 432 -8.02 -31.33 -10.54
C LEU A 432 -7.72 -32.70 -9.90
N ILE A 433 -6.45 -32.95 -9.55
CA ILE A 433 -5.99 -34.18 -8.90
C ILE A 433 -5.23 -33.81 -7.62
N LEU A 434 -5.68 -34.33 -6.46
CA LEU A 434 -5.29 -33.85 -5.11
C LEU A 434 -5.08 -34.96 -4.04
N GLU A 435 -4.74 -36.19 -4.44
CA GLU A 435 -4.49 -37.31 -3.49
C GLU A 435 -3.23 -37.03 -2.62
N ASN A 436 -3.44 -36.45 -1.43
CA ASN A 436 -2.42 -35.94 -0.50
C ASN A 436 -2.72 -36.45 0.92
N PRO A 437 -1.70 -36.64 1.78
CA PRO A 437 -1.89 -37.04 3.17
C PRO A 437 -2.56 -35.93 4.02
N PRO A 438 -3.13 -36.28 5.19
CA PRO A 438 -3.63 -35.33 6.16
C PRO A 438 -2.56 -34.37 6.66
N TYR A 439 -2.98 -33.18 7.09
CA TYR A 439 -2.12 -32.16 7.65
C TYR A 439 -2.60 -31.70 9.04
N VAL A 440 -1.72 -31.06 9.81
CA VAL A 440 -2.04 -30.48 11.13
C VAL A 440 -2.64 -29.09 10.91
N VAL A 441 -3.88 -28.90 11.37
CA VAL A 441 -4.60 -27.61 11.26
C VAL A 441 -4.16 -26.64 12.34
N SER A 442 -3.92 -27.16 13.54
CA SER A 442 -3.47 -26.41 14.70
C SER A 442 -2.70 -27.32 15.63
N GLU A 443 -1.68 -26.78 16.30
CA GLU A 443 -0.98 -27.51 17.36
C GLU A 443 -1.99 -27.89 18.46
N ILE A 444 -1.83 -29.08 19.02
CA ILE A 444 -2.62 -29.51 20.16
C ILE A 444 -2.08 -28.81 21.41
N PRO A 445 -2.88 -28.02 22.13
CA PRO A 445 -2.38 -27.26 23.27
C PRO A 445 -1.97 -28.17 24.43
N ASP A 446 -0.90 -27.78 25.11
CA ASP A 446 -0.50 -28.39 26.38
C ASP A 446 -1.64 -28.33 27.40
N GLN A 447 -1.76 -29.37 28.23
CA GLN A 447 -2.82 -29.48 29.21
C GLN A 447 -2.26 -29.37 30.62
N ASP A 448 -2.63 -28.31 31.34
CA ASP A 448 -2.37 -28.17 32.77
C ASP A 448 -3.56 -28.64 33.60
N ILE A 449 -3.38 -29.73 34.36
CA ILE A 449 -4.46 -30.32 35.17
C ILE A 449 -3.99 -30.62 36.60
N GLN A 450 -4.90 -30.66 37.57
CA GLN A 450 -4.57 -31.09 38.93
C GLN A 450 -4.73 -32.62 39.06
N PRO A 451 -4.05 -33.26 40.03
CA PRO A 451 -4.24 -34.68 40.29
C PRO A 451 -5.70 -35.04 40.56
N ASN A 452 -6.19 -36.07 39.84
CA ASN A 452 -7.56 -36.60 39.85
C ASN A 452 -8.62 -35.78 39.08
N ASP A 453 -8.24 -34.73 38.37
CA ASP A 453 -9.18 -34.04 37.48
C ASP A 453 -9.58 -34.95 36.30
N PRO A 454 -10.86 -34.95 35.90
CA PRO A 454 -11.30 -35.65 34.70
C PRO A 454 -10.82 -34.92 33.43
N LEU A 455 -10.13 -35.65 32.55
CA LEU A 455 -9.71 -35.19 31.22
C LEU A 455 -10.68 -35.71 30.16
N ASN A 456 -11.09 -34.82 29.25
CA ASN A 456 -11.85 -35.11 28.04
C ASN A 456 -11.35 -34.18 26.92
N LEU A 457 -10.34 -34.65 26.18
CA LEU A 457 -9.66 -33.90 25.12
C LEU A 457 -10.02 -34.51 23.76
N ASP A 458 -10.55 -33.71 22.85
CA ASP A 458 -10.81 -34.13 21.47
C ASP A 458 -9.67 -33.63 20.57
N ILE A 459 -8.88 -34.53 20.00
CA ILE A 459 -7.77 -34.17 19.10
C ILE A 459 -8.20 -34.12 17.63
N SER A 460 -9.43 -34.54 17.28
CA SER A 460 -9.82 -34.70 15.88
C SER A 460 -9.87 -33.39 15.11
N GLY A 461 -10.19 -32.26 15.76
CA GLY A 461 -10.21 -30.93 15.13
C GLY A 461 -8.82 -30.37 14.77
N HIS A 462 -7.74 -31.02 15.22
CA HIS A 462 -6.37 -30.61 14.95
C HIS A 462 -5.79 -31.23 13.67
N PHE A 463 -6.53 -32.11 13.00
CA PHE A 463 -6.14 -32.76 11.75
C PHE A 463 -7.19 -32.55 10.66
N ALA A 464 -6.76 -32.25 9.45
CA ALA A 464 -7.63 -32.11 8.29
C ALA A 464 -7.01 -32.79 7.06
N ASP A 465 -7.84 -32.95 6.02
CA ASP A 465 -7.46 -33.57 4.76
C ASP A 465 -8.11 -32.80 3.60
N LEU A 466 -7.28 -32.39 2.62
CA LEU A 466 -7.69 -31.64 1.44
C LEU A 466 -8.60 -32.46 0.51
N ASN A 467 -8.43 -33.78 0.46
CA ASN A 467 -9.19 -34.67 -0.43
C ASN A 467 -10.43 -35.29 0.26
N GLU A 468 -10.70 -34.90 1.52
CA GLU A 468 -11.79 -35.38 2.38
C GLU A 468 -11.79 -36.91 2.66
N ASP A 469 -10.63 -37.58 2.60
CA ASP A 469 -10.52 -38.97 3.05
C ASP A 469 -10.74 -39.10 4.57
N THR A 470 -11.11 -40.31 4.99
CA THR A 470 -11.44 -40.56 6.41
C THR A 470 -10.17 -40.75 7.25
N ILE A 471 -9.94 -39.84 8.19
CA ILE A 471 -8.81 -39.90 9.13
C ILE A 471 -9.09 -40.87 10.29
N THR A 472 -8.08 -41.66 10.66
CA THR A 472 -8.04 -42.46 11.90
C THR A 472 -6.87 -42.06 12.80
N TYR A 473 -6.98 -42.30 14.12
CA TYR A 473 -6.05 -41.74 15.10
C TYR A 473 -5.29 -42.82 15.90
N GLU A 474 -4.00 -42.62 16.09
CA GLU A 474 -3.15 -43.37 17.01
C GLU A 474 -2.45 -42.44 18.02
N ALA A 475 -2.07 -42.98 19.19
CA ALA A 475 -1.35 -42.23 20.22
C ALA A 475 -0.25 -43.06 20.89
N GLU A 476 0.91 -42.43 21.07
CA GLU A 476 2.05 -42.95 21.80
C GLU A 476 2.24 -42.21 23.14
N ASN A 477 2.82 -42.89 24.13
CA ASN A 477 3.16 -42.33 25.46
C ASN A 477 1.98 -41.85 26.34
N LEU A 478 0.75 -42.30 26.08
CA LEU A 478 -0.39 -42.03 26.96
C LEU A 478 -0.15 -42.50 28.41
N PRO A 479 -0.33 -41.63 29.42
CA PRO A 479 -0.15 -41.98 30.83
C PRO A 479 -1.18 -42.98 31.35
N GLU A 480 -0.81 -43.71 32.42
CA GLU A 480 -1.72 -44.67 33.07
C GLU A 480 -2.97 -43.94 33.61
N GLY A 481 -4.14 -44.31 33.08
CA GLY A 481 -5.42 -43.71 33.43
C GLY A 481 -6.14 -43.02 32.27
N LEU A 482 -5.45 -42.78 31.14
CA LEU A 482 -6.04 -42.26 29.90
C LEU A 482 -6.27 -43.34 28.83
N THR A 483 -7.23 -43.09 27.94
CA THR A 483 -7.53 -43.93 26.76
C THR A 483 -7.95 -43.07 25.57
N LEU A 484 -7.49 -43.42 24.36
CA LEU A 484 -7.90 -42.84 23.07
C LEU A 484 -8.96 -43.70 22.38
N ASP A 485 -9.98 -43.07 21.79
CA ASP A 485 -10.84 -43.67 20.77
C ASP A 485 -10.32 -43.34 19.36
N ALA A 486 -9.74 -44.33 18.68
CA ALA A 486 -9.11 -44.18 17.37
C ALA A 486 -10.06 -43.75 16.23
N THR A 487 -11.39 -43.81 16.42
CA THR A 487 -12.35 -43.36 15.40
C THR A 487 -12.77 -41.91 15.61
N THR A 488 -12.80 -41.45 16.85
CA THR A 488 -13.30 -40.12 17.21
C THR A 488 -12.21 -39.13 17.60
N GLY A 489 -10.99 -39.58 17.89
CA GLY A 489 -9.91 -38.70 18.36
C GLY A 489 -10.06 -38.30 19.84
N ILE A 490 -11.02 -38.84 20.60
CA ILE A 490 -11.23 -38.40 21.98
C ILE A 490 -10.31 -39.17 22.94
N ILE A 491 -9.49 -38.43 23.70
CA ILE A 491 -8.70 -38.88 24.84
C ILE A 491 -9.47 -38.61 26.14
N THR A 492 -9.75 -39.65 26.92
CA THR A 492 -10.48 -39.52 28.20
C THR A 492 -9.82 -40.25 29.36
N GLY A 493 -10.03 -39.77 30.58
CA GLY A 493 -9.59 -40.45 31.79
C GLY A 493 -9.26 -39.54 32.98
N GLN A 494 -8.44 -40.04 33.90
CA GLN A 494 -7.94 -39.28 35.05
C GLN A 494 -6.48 -39.65 35.33
N ILE A 495 -5.65 -38.64 35.61
CA ILE A 495 -4.25 -38.84 36.01
C ILE A 495 -4.12 -38.58 37.51
N THR A 496 -3.49 -39.50 38.24
CA THR A 496 -3.39 -39.42 39.72
C THR A 496 -2.03 -38.98 40.23
N THR A 497 -1.03 -38.96 39.34
CA THR A 497 0.35 -38.66 39.68
C THR A 497 0.80 -37.37 39.03
N THR A 498 1.39 -36.49 39.81
CA THR A 498 2.00 -35.23 39.32
C THR A 498 3.19 -35.51 38.40
N GLY A 499 3.37 -34.68 37.38
CA GLY A 499 4.47 -34.75 36.42
C GLY A 499 4.04 -34.28 35.03
N THR A 500 5.01 -34.16 34.13
CA THR A 500 4.80 -33.82 32.71
C THR A 500 4.85 -35.09 31.86
N TYR A 501 3.89 -35.24 30.95
CA TYR A 501 3.76 -36.37 30.03
C TYR A 501 3.72 -35.85 28.60
N SER A 502 4.69 -36.21 27.77
CA SER A 502 4.72 -35.83 26.36
C SER A 502 4.06 -36.90 25.50
N ILE A 503 2.97 -36.56 24.81
CA ILE A 503 2.12 -37.47 24.04
C ILE A 503 2.25 -37.12 22.57
N THR A 504 2.53 -38.13 21.75
CA THR A 504 2.53 -37.99 20.28
C THR A 504 1.27 -38.64 19.74
N VAL A 505 0.51 -37.91 18.92
CA VAL A 505 -0.68 -38.41 18.25
C VAL A 505 -0.49 -38.37 16.73
N THR A 506 -1.10 -39.32 16.03
CA THR A 506 -0.91 -39.50 14.59
C THR A 506 -2.27 -39.62 13.90
N GLY A 507 -2.53 -38.75 12.91
CA GLY A 507 -3.62 -38.87 11.96
C GLY A 507 -3.19 -39.68 10.73
N ILE A 508 -4.02 -40.64 10.29
CA ILE A 508 -3.68 -41.62 9.25
C ILE A 508 -4.86 -41.79 8.28
N ASP A 509 -4.56 -41.77 6.98
CA ASP A 509 -5.50 -42.06 5.88
C ASP A 509 -4.89 -43.08 4.86
N ASN A 510 -5.36 -43.11 3.61
CA ASN A 510 -4.82 -44.00 2.58
C ASN A 510 -3.57 -43.44 1.87
N ASP A 511 -3.39 -42.12 1.88
CA ASP A 511 -2.33 -41.42 1.16
C ASP A 511 -1.11 -41.14 2.06
N GLY A 512 -1.27 -41.19 3.39
CA GLY A 512 -0.16 -41.15 4.34
C GLY A 512 -0.57 -40.98 5.80
N SER A 513 0.30 -40.28 6.55
CA SER A 513 0.08 -40.00 7.97
C SER A 513 0.90 -38.79 8.43
N ILE A 514 0.35 -38.02 9.36
CA ILE A 514 1.02 -36.88 9.99
C ILE A 514 0.90 -36.99 11.51
N SER A 515 1.87 -36.45 12.26
CA SER A 515 1.88 -36.52 13.73
C SER A 515 2.11 -35.16 14.36
N ASP A 516 1.53 -34.98 15.55
CA ASP A 516 1.74 -33.83 16.42
C ASP A 516 2.07 -34.29 17.86
N THR A 517 2.70 -33.43 18.66
CA THR A 517 3.11 -33.73 20.05
C THR A 517 2.76 -32.60 21.01
N PHE A 518 2.15 -32.95 22.15
CA PHE A 518 1.78 -32.02 23.21
C PHE A 518 2.09 -32.59 24.60
N ASP A 519 2.22 -31.72 25.60
CA ASP A 519 2.49 -32.08 26.98
C ASP A 519 1.23 -32.02 27.86
N ILE A 520 1.06 -33.01 28.75
CA ILE A 520 0.12 -32.93 29.87
C ILE A 520 0.92 -32.70 31.16
N ASN A 521 0.76 -31.52 31.74
CA ASN A 521 1.37 -31.08 32.98
C ASN A 521 0.41 -31.29 34.16
N VAL A 522 0.79 -32.17 35.10
CA VAL A 522 0.01 -32.43 36.30
C VAL A 522 0.70 -31.82 37.52
N SER A 523 0.23 -30.68 38.03
CA SER A 523 0.88 -29.91 39.12
C SER A 523 -0.08 -29.59 40.28
N GLU A 524 0.44 -29.15 41.42
CA GLU A 524 -0.34 -28.57 42.55
C GLU A 524 -0.16 -27.03 42.63
N GLU A 525 0.41 -26.38 41.60
CA GLU A 525 0.94 -25.02 41.64
C GLU A 525 -0.07 -23.95 41.15
N LYS A 526 -0.08 -22.77 41.78
CA LYS A 526 -0.87 -21.61 41.36
C LYS A 526 -0.11 -20.84 40.27
N LEU A 527 -0.82 -20.25 39.32
CA LEU A 527 -0.24 -19.42 38.27
C LEU A 527 0.41 -18.15 38.86
N ASP A 528 1.64 -17.87 38.44
CA ASP A 528 2.43 -16.68 38.77
C ASP A 528 2.24 -15.61 37.68
N LEU A 529 1.58 -14.50 38.03
CA LEU A 529 1.28 -13.42 37.07
C LEU A 529 2.50 -12.59 36.66
N ASN A 530 3.69 -12.83 37.19
CA ASN A 530 4.88 -12.05 36.82
C ASN A 530 5.29 -12.15 35.34
N ASN A 531 4.73 -13.12 34.59
CA ASN A 531 4.98 -13.30 33.17
C ASN A 531 3.95 -12.60 32.27
N TYR A 532 2.87 -12.07 32.84
CA TYR A 532 1.80 -11.40 32.09
C TYR A 532 1.94 -9.90 32.21
N ASN A 533 1.64 -9.20 31.12
CA ASN A 533 1.59 -7.75 31.11
C ASN A 533 0.40 -7.29 31.97
N ARG A 534 0.67 -6.34 32.87
CA ARG A 534 -0.38 -5.80 33.73
C ARG A 534 -1.14 -4.72 32.98
N VAL A 535 -2.41 -4.98 32.69
CA VAL A 535 -3.32 -3.96 32.16
C VAL A 535 -4.12 -3.38 33.32
N THR A 536 -3.79 -2.14 33.70
CA THR A 536 -4.59 -1.34 34.63
C THR A 536 -5.29 -0.20 33.90
N ARG A 537 -6.31 0.34 34.56
CA ARG A 537 -6.91 1.63 34.21
C ARG A 537 -5.88 2.75 34.38
N ASP A 538 -5.01 2.92 33.41
CA ASP A 538 -4.15 4.10 33.32
C ASP A 538 -4.89 5.12 32.47
N ASP A 539 -5.13 6.32 33.01
CA ASP A 539 -5.69 7.43 32.25
C ASP A 539 -4.77 7.68 31.05
N GLN A 540 -5.23 7.32 29.85
CA GLN A 540 -4.46 7.53 28.65
C GLN A 540 -4.53 9.01 28.30
N THR A 541 -3.42 9.57 27.85
CA THR A 541 -3.47 10.85 27.14
C THR A 541 -4.26 10.61 25.86
N LEU A 542 -5.37 11.33 25.66
CA LEU A 542 -6.29 11.17 24.53
C LEU A 542 -5.89 12.05 23.35
N GLY A 543 -5.09 13.09 23.61
CA GLY A 543 -4.76 14.12 22.64
C GLY A 543 -3.50 14.90 22.98
N GLU A 544 -3.12 15.81 22.09
CA GLU A 544 -2.16 16.88 22.35
C GLU A 544 -2.71 18.20 21.82
N ALA A 545 -2.36 19.29 22.48
CA ALA A 545 -2.74 20.63 22.07
C ALA A 545 -1.50 21.53 22.00
N ASP A 546 -1.44 22.41 21.00
CA ASP A 546 -0.43 23.45 20.95
C ASP A 546 -0.99 24.72 20.29
N THR A 547 -0.18 25.77 20.20
CA THR A 547 -0.48 27.05 19.57
C THR A 547 0.53 27.35 18.47
N ILE A 548 0.00 27.60 17.27
CA ILE A 548 0.80 27.85 16.07
C ILE A 548 0.51 29.21 15.48
N THR A 549 1.42 29.68 14.62
CA THR A 549 1.23 30.90 13.84
C THR A 549 1.26 30.55 12.36
N LEU A 550 0.15 30.78 11.66
CA LEU A 550 -0.04 30.40 10.27
C LEU A 550 -0.26 31.60 9.38
N ASP A 551 0.24 31.51 8.14
CA ASP A 551 -0.17 32.34 7.02
C ASP A 551 -0.66 31.43 5.86
N HIS A 552 -0.59 31.91 4.62
CA HIS A 552 -1.04 31.19 3.42
C HIS A 552 -0.08 30.06 3.01
N ASN A 553 1.11 29.94 3.61
CA ASN A 553 2.05 28.88 3.32
C ASN A 553 1.66 27.60 4.07
N LEU A 554 1.76 26.47 3.37
CA LEU A 554 1.58 25.14 3.96
C LEU A 554 2.63 24.90 5.04
N GLN A 555 2.16 24.49 6.22
CA GLN A 555 3.03 24.10 7.32
C GLN A 555 2.68 22.68 7.77
N THR A 556 3.67 21.80 7.77
CA THR A 556 3.58 20.46 8.37
C THR A 556 3.80 20.55 9.87
N ILE A 557 2.86 20.00 10.64
CA ILE A 557 2.95 19.84 12.08
C ILE A 557 3.29 18.38 12.37
N THR A 558 4.42 18.16 13.06
CA THR A 558 4.80 16.84 13.57
C THR A 558 4.27 16.69 14.99
N LEU A 559 3.62 15.57 15.25
CA LEU A 559 3.02 15.27 16.55
C LEU A 559 4.04 14.67 17.51
N ASP A 560 3.84 14.88 18.81
CA ASP A 560 4.75 14.38 19.85
C ASP A 560 4.67 12.84 20.00
N ARG A 561 3.62 12.22 19.44
CA ARG A 561 3.41 10.78 19.41
C ARG A 561 2.57 10.36 18.21
N THR A 562 2.46 9.04 18.02
CA THR A 562 1.57 8.43 17.03
C THR A 562 0.16 8.27 17.59
N TYR A 563 -0.83 8.59 16.78
CA TYR A 563 -2.27 8.49 17.05
C TYR A 563 -2.92 7.50 16.10
N LYS A 564 -3.86 6.70 16.62
CA LYS A 564 -4.77 5.90 15.80
C LYS A 564 -5.97 6.75 15.37
N ASP A 565 -6.20 6.80 14.06
CA ASP A 565 -7.30 7.57 13.44
C ASP A 565 -7.42 9.02 13.99
N PRO A 566 -6.36 9.85 13.87
CA PRO A 566 -6.36 11.18 14.45
C PRO A 566 -7.40 12.11 13.80
N VAL A 567 -8.01 12.95 14.64
CA VAL A 567 -8.94 14.00 14.25
C VAL A 567 -8.43 15.34 14.80
N ILE A 568 -8.29 16.34 13.92
CA ILE A 568 -7.61 17.61 14.24
C ILE A 568 -8.62 18.74 14.34
N PHE A 569 -8.57 19.52 15.41
CA PHE A 569 -9.44 20.68 15.63
C PHE A 569 -8.62 21.95 15.72
N ALA A 570 -8.81 22.86 14.77
CA ALA A 570 -8.16 24.15 14.72
C ALA A 570 -9.14 25.30 14.35
N PRO A 571 -10.32 25.42 14.98
CA PRO A 571 -11.45 26.15 14.39
C PRO A 571 -11.40 27.68 14.55
N SER A 572 -10.59 28.22 15.47
CA SER A 572 -10.62 29.64 15.84
C SER A 572 -9.30 30.38 15.62
N VAL A 573 -9.34 31.48 14.86
CA VAL A 573 -8.15 32.22 14.42
C VAL A 573 -8.08 33.62 15.01
N SER A 574 -6.88 34.07 15.40
CA SER A 574 -6.67 35.43 15.91
C SER A 574 -7.06 36.50 14.89
N PHE A 575 -7.20 37.75 15.35
CA PHE A 575 -7.48 38.90 14.48
C PHE A 575 -6.25 39.80 14.36
N ASN A 576 -5.30 39.39 13.52
CA ASN A 576 -4.11 40.18 13.19
C ASN A 576 -4.29 40.92 11.85
N GLY A 577 -5.01 40.31 10.91
CA GLY A 577 -5.40 40.87 9.61
C GLY A 577 -6.91 41.05 9.47
N SER A 578 -7.34 41.95 8.56
CA SER A 578 -8.76 42.17 8.30
C SER A 578 -9.37 41.19 7.28
N GLN A 579 -8.54 40.44 6.55
CA GLN A 579 -8.99 39.45 5.57
C GLN A 579 -9.71 38.30 6.30
N PRO A 580 -10.87 37.84 5.79
CA PRO A 580 -11.49 36.60 6.25
C PRO A 580 -10.61 35.41 5.80
N ALA A 581 -10.42 34.45 6.69
CA ALA A 581 -9.69 33.23 6.41
C ALA A 581 -10.11 32.13 7.36
N SER A 582 -9.87 30.88 6.97
CA SER A 582 -10.12 29.69 7.78
C SER A 582 -8.91 28.76 7.70
N PRO A 583 -8.54 28.07 8.79
CA PRO A 583 -7.51 27.06 8.73
C PRO A 583 -8.01 25.87 7.90
N ARG A 584 -7.18 25.42 6.97
CA ARG A 584 -7.40 24.22 6.17
C ARG A 584 -6.40 23.16 6.58
N ILE A 585 -6.90 22.00 7.00
CA ILE A 585 -6.09 20.83 7.36
C ILE A 585 -6.11 19.87 6.19
N THR A 586 -4.97 19.24 5.91
CA THR A 586 -4.81 18.20 4.89
C THR A 586 -3.70 17.23 5.31
N ASN A 587 -3.53 16.14 4.55
CA ASN A 587 -2.44 15.17 4.73
C ASN A 587 -2.32 14.66 6.18
N VAL A 588 -3.47 14.35 6.80
CA VAL A 588 -3.53 13.80 8.14
C VAL A 588 -2.95 12.38 8.12
N THR A 589 -1.83 12.18 8.82
CA THR A 589 -1.22 10.88 9.09
C THR A 589 -1.28 10.58 10.58
N SER A 590 -0.83 9.39 10.98
CA SER A 590 -0.81 9.00 12.40
C SER A 590 0.12 9.85 13.27
N ASN A 591 1.07 10.59 12.69
CA ASN A 591 2.08 11.36 13.43
C ASN A 591 2.32 12.77 12.89
N SER A 592 1.54 13.22 11.89
CA SER A 592 1.65 14.56 11.34
C SER A 592 0.37 15.00 10.63
N PHE A 593 0.23 16.30 10.40
CA PHE A 593 -0.77 16.85 9.48
C PHE A 593 -0.25 18.16 8.89
N ASP A 594 -0.76 18.53 7.72
CA ASP A 594 -0.48 19.81 7.11
C ASP A 594 -1.61 20.81 7.39
N ILE A 595 -1.25 22.07 7.62
CA ILE A 595 -2.21 23.13 7.89
C ILE A 595 -1.75 24.47 7.30
N TYR A 596 -2.70 25.26 6.81
CA TYR A 596 -2.47 26.62 6.31
C TYR A 596 -3.72 27.49 6.43
N MET A 597 -3.55 28.81 6.26
CA MET A 597 -4.69 29.74 6.17
C MET A 597 -5.23 29.78 4.74
N GLN A 598 -6.46 29.30 4.54
CA GLN A 598 -7.18 29.43 3.29
C GLN A 598 -7.95 30.76 3.27
N GLU A 599 -7.86 31.51 2.17
CA GLU A 599 -8.59 32.76 1.93
C GLU A 599 -9.68 32.57 0.85
N PRO A 600 -10.78 33.34 0.88
CA PRO A 600 -11.77 33.33 -0.20
C PRO A 600 -11.18 33.79 -1.54
N SER A 601 -11.81 33.39 -2.66
CA SER A 601 -11.25 33.56 -4.01
C SER A 601 -11.08 35.03 -4.47
N ASN A 602 -11.69 35.99 -3.78
CA ASN A 602 -11.55 37.41 -4.06
C ASN A 602 -10.29 38.06 -3.43
N MET A 603 -9.53 37.30 -2.63
CA MET A 603 -8.29 37.76 -1.99
C MET A 603 -7.06 37.51 -2.88
N ASP A 604 -5.90 38.06 -2.48
CA ASP A 604 -4.68 38.05 -3.28
C ASP A 604 -3.73 36.87 -2.97
N GLY A 605 -4.17 35.93 -2.12
CA GLY A 605 -3.39 34.78 -1.69
C GLY A 605 -2.30 35.15 -0.67
N PHE A 606 -2.36 36.35 -0.09
CA PHE A 606 -1.44 36.79 0.96
C PHE A 606 -2.21 37.11 2.24
N HIS A 607 -2.09 36.22 3.24
CA HIS A 607 -2.64 36.45 4.57
C HIS A 607 -1.57 36.91 5.57
N ILE A 608 -1.90 37.85 6.46
CA ILE A 608 -1.03 38.22 7.60
C ILE A 608 -0.97 37.04 8.58
N PRO A 609 0.21 36.66 9.11
CA PRO A 609 0.29 35.55 10.05
C PRO A 609 -0.64 35.72 11.26
N GLU A 610 -1.42 34.69 11.56
CA GLU A 610 -2.38 34.65 12.66
C GLU A 610 -2.10 33.50 13.60
N THR A 611 -2.50 33.65 14.85
CA THR A 611 -2.25 32.67 15.91
C THR A 611 -3.53 31.90 16.20
N LEU A 612 -3.43 30.58 16.31
CA LEU A 612 -4.53 29.70 16.69
C LEU A 612 -4.00 28.51 17.50
N SER A 613 -4.89 27.86 18.25
CA SER A 613 -4.60 26.59 18.89
C SER A 613 -5.12 25.43 18.05
N TYR A 614 -4.39 24.32 18.04
CA TYR A 614 -4.88 23.05 17.50
C TYR A 614 -4.97 22.00 18.62
N LEU A 615 -5.88 21.05 18.46
CA LEU A 615 -6.06 19.88 19.32
C LEU A 615 -6.16 18.65 18.42
N VAL A 616 -5.30 17.67 18.65
CA VAL A 616 -5.36 16.36 17.98
C VAL A 616 -5.88 15.34 18.96
N MET A 617 -6.81 14.49 18.56
CA MET A 617 -7.33 13.39 19.37
C MET A 617 -7.59 12.15 18.53
N GLU A 618 -7.55 10.98 19.15
CA GLU A 618 -8.00 9.74 18.51
C GLU A 618 -9.54 9.69 18.42
N LYS A 619 -10.03 9.06 17.36
CA LYS A 619 -11.46 8.77 17.20
C LYS A 619 -11.94 7.77 18.25
N GLY A 620 -13.07 8.04 18.92
CA GLY A 620 -13.65 7.13 19.90
C GLY A 620 -14.54 7.80 20.95
N THR A 621 -15.05 6.99 21.88
CA THR A 621 -15.85 7.39 23.05
C THR A 621 -15.03 7.27 24.33
N TYR A 622 -15.00 8.32 25.13
CA TYR A 622 -14.13 8.41 26.29
C TYR A 622 -14.86 8.96 27.51
N GLN A 623 -14.42 8.50 28.68
CA GLN A 623 -14.70 9.14 29.95
C GLN A 623 -13.38 9.70 30.49
N LEU A 624 -13.33 11.02 30.70
CA LEU A 624 -12.20 11.68 31.34
C LEU A 624 -12.10 11.27 32.81
N SER A 625 -10.92 11.42 33.40
CA SER A 625 -10.65 11.00 34.79
C SER A 625 -11.52 11.67 35.87
N ASP A 626 -12.21 12.77 35.55
CA ASP A 626 -13.20 13.42 36.43
C ASP A 626 -14.67 12.99 36.16
N GLY A 627 -14.89 12.07 35.22
CA GLY A 627 -16.19 11.55 34.81
C GLY A 627 -16.84 12.27 33.63
N THR A 628 -16.21 13.31 33.08
CA THR A 628 -16.71 14.03 31.89
C THR A 628 -16.72 13.10 30.67
N LEU A 629 -17.80 13.09 29.91
CA LEU A 629 -17.91 12.30 28.69
C LEU A 629 -17.42 13.09 27.47
N LEU A 630 -16.79 12.39 26.54
CA LEU A 630 -16.20 12.93 25.33
C LEU A 630 -16.38 11.93 24.18
N GLU A 631 -16.75 12.43 23.00
CA GLU A 631 -16.81 11.64 21.77
C GLU A 631 -16.09 12.38 20.65
N VAL A 632 -15.31 11.64 19.86
CA VAL A 632 -14.54 12.14 18.72
C VAL A 632 -14.85 11.26 17.52
N GLY A 633 -15.22 11.86 16.41
CA GLY A 633 -15.64 11.15 15.22
C GLY A 633 -15.28 11.87 13.92
N SER A 634 -15.62 11.23 12.80
CA SER A 634 -15.42 11.77 11.46
C SER A 634 -16.49 11.27 10.49
N LEU A 635 -16.77 12.05 9.45
CA LEU A 635 -17.76 11.76 8.41
C LEU A 635 -17.29 12.32 7.07
N ASP A 636 -17.35 11.52 6.01
CA ASP A 636 -17.19 11.98 4.64
C ASP A 636 -18.51 12.58 4.11
N THR A 637 -18.47 13.80 3.59
CA THR A 637 -19.64 14.41 2.96
C THR A 637 -19.31 15.45 1.88
N ASP A 638 -20.19 15.59 0.89
CA ASP A 638 -20.23 16.66 -0.12
C ASP A 638 -21.37 17.68 0.15
N ALA A 639 -22.03 17.57 1.31
CA ALA A 639 -23.17 18.40 1.66
C ALA A 639 -22.75 19.86 1.85
N THR A 640 -23.29 20.74 1.02
CA THR A 640 -22.90 22.15 0.96
C THR A 640 -24.07 23.12 1.17
N THR A 641 -23.83 24.24 1.85
CA THR A 641 -24.86 25.25 2.12
C THR A 641 -25.45 25.83 0.86
N ASN A 642 -26.77 26.07 0.89
CA ASN A 642 -27.43 26.93 -0.08
C ASN A 642 -27.84 28.24 0.61
N SER A 643 -27.02 29.29 0.48
CA SER A 643 -27.28 30.57 1.14
C SER A 643 -28.46 31.34 0.51
N SER A 644 -28.88 30.97 -0.72
CA SER A 644 -30.07 31.57 -1.36
C SER A 644 -31.40 31.06 -0.80
N ASP A 645 -31.44 29.82 -0.29
CA ASP A 645 -32.56 29.25 0.45
C ASP A 645 -32.06 28.20 1.45
N ARG A 646 -31.83 28.64 2.69
CA ARG A 646 -31.32 27.77 3.77
C ARG A 646 -32.19 26.54 4.04
N ASN A 647 -33.48 26.59 3.69
CA ASN A 647 -34.36 25.41 3.86
C ASN A 647 -34.05 24.31 2.85
N LEU A 648 -33.28 24.61 1.81
CA LEU A 648 -32.81 23.65 0.81
C LEU A 648 -31.37 23.17 1.09
N THR A 649 -30.75 23.63 2.17
CA THR A 649 -29.41 23.17 2.56
C THR A 649 -29.48 21.69 2.98
N PRO A 650 -28.69 20.79 2.36
CA PRO A 650 -28.74 19.35 2.59
C PRO A 650 -27.95 18.95 3.84
N TRP A 651 -28.45 19.32 5.02
CA TRP A 651 -27.82 18.99 6.30
C TRP A 651 -27.55 17.48 6.49
N GLN A 652 -26.32 17.14 6.85
CA GLN A 652 -25.99 15.81 7.35
C GLN A 652 -26.31 15.72 8.83
N THR A 653 -26.84 14.57 9.26
CA THR A 653 -27.12 14.31 10.68
C THR A 653 -26.06 13.36 11.20
N ILE A 654 -25.38 13.78 12.27
CA ILE A 654 -24.46 12.96 13.04
C ILE A 654 -25.18 12.59 14.32
N GLU A 655 -25.35 11.30 14.56
CA GLU A 655 -25.81 10.75 15.83
C GLU A 655 -24.57 10.38 16.66
N PHE A 656 -24.59 10.72 17.94
CA PHE A 656 -23.56 10.34 18.88
C PHE A 656 -23.76 8.89 19.33
N ASP A 657 -22.65 8.19 19.57
CA ASP A 657 -22.68 6.89 20.24
C ASP A 657 -23.02 7.07 21.73
N ILE A 658 -22.62 8.19 22.34
CA ILE A 658 -22.93 8.58 23.72
C ILE A 658 -24.24 9.39 23.80
N ASP A 659 -25.14 9.02 24.72
CA ASP A 659 -26.20 9.93 25.20
C ASP A 659 -25.64 10.82 26.31
N PHE A 660 -25.35 12.09 25.99
CA PHE A 660 -24.75 13.04 26.93
C PHE A 660 -25.73 13.53 28.02
N GLY A 661 -27.02 13.18 27.93
CA GLY A 661 -28.09 13.62 28.82
C GLY A 661 -28.52 15.09 28.63
N ASP A 662 -27.56 15.99 28.47
CA ASP A 662 -27.73 17.40 28.08
C ASP A 662 -27.00 17.67 26.75
N THR A 663 -27.32 18.76 26.05
CA THR A 663 -26.64 19.12 24.79
C THR A 663 -25.14 19.37 25.04
N PRO A 664 -24.23 18.61 24.39
CA PRO A 664 -22.79 18.78 24.57
C PRO A 664 -22.26 20.00 23.81
N VAL A 665 -21.02 20.37 24.10
CA VAL A 665 -20.26 21.36 23.34
C VAL A 665 -19.62 20.66 22.14
N ILE A 666 -19.88 21.19 20.94
CA ILE A 666 -19.55 20.52 19.68
C ILE A 666 -18.64 21.38 18.81
N PHE A 667 -17.59 20.76 18.29
CA PHE A 667 -16.70 21.31 17.27
C PHE A 667 -16.74 20.44 16.02
N SER A 668 -16.56 21.05 14.85
CA SER A 668 -16.42 20.34 13.58
C SER A 668 -15.39 21.05 12.71
N GLN A 669 -14.62 20.31 11.92
CA GLN A 669 -13.51 20.83 11.13
C GLN A 669 -13.26 19.96 9.89
N VAL A 670 -13.01 20.58 8.73
CA VAL A 670 -12.62 19.89 7.50
C VAL A 670 -11.16 19.41 7.62
N GLN A 671 -10.91 18.15 7.26
CA GLN A 671 -9.64 17.43 7.44
C GLN A 671 -8.89 17.14 6.13
N THR A 672 -9.55 17.29 4.98
CA THR A 672 -9.01 16.94 3.66
C THR A 672 -8.96 18.14 2.71
N TYR A 673 -8.24 17.97 1.61
CA TYR A 673 -8.16 18.93 0.50
C TYR A 673 -8.45 18.23 -0.82
N ASN A 674 -9.74 18.02 -1.10
CA ASN A 674 -10.17 17.32 -2.32
C ASN A 674 -10.53 18.31 -3.44
N GLU A 675 -10.71 19.59 -3.12
CA GLU A 675 -10.90 20.68 -4.08
C GLU A 675 -10.25 21.98 -3.56
N SER A 676 -9.85 22.87 -4.48
CA SER A 676 -9.21 24.15 -4.15
C SER A 676 -10.13 25.19 -3.53
N ASP A 677 -11.43 24.92 -3.51
CA ASP A 677 -12.44 25.86 -3.09
C ASP A 677 -12.39 26.13 -1.59
N PHE A 678 -12.71 27.37 -1.24
CA PHE A 678 -12.83 27.78 0.15
C PHE A 678 -14.00 27.03 0.78
N VAL A 679 -13.74 26.33 1.87
CA VAL A 679 -14.79 25.59 2.58
C VAL A 679 -14.52 25.56 4.08
N ARG A 680 -15.60 25.56 4.87
CA ARG A 680 -15.57 25.38 6.32
C ARG A 680 -16.82 24.67 6.79
N THR A 681 -16.85 24.20 8.03
CA THR A 681 -18.03 23.56 8.60
C THR A 681 -19.02 24.58 9.18
N ARG A 682 -20.31 24.27 9.11
CA ARG A 682 -21.39 24.90 9.86
C ARG A 682 -22.24 23.84 10.51
N GLN A 683 -22.82 24.16 11.66
CA GLN A 683 -23.62 23.23 12.45
C GLN A 683 -24.90 23.86 12.99
N GLN A 684 -25.89 23.02 13.27
CA GLN A 684 -27.15 23.42 13.91
C GLN A 684 -27.84 22.23 14.59
N ASN A 685 -28.99 22.48 15.24
CA ASN A 685 -29.88 21.45 15.79
C ASN A 685 -29.20 20.43 16.72
N ALA A 686 -28.23 20.87 17.52
CA ALA A 686 -27.56 20.04 18.50
C ALA A 686 -28.52 19.57 19.62
N THR A 687 -28.45 18.28 19.94
CA THR A 687 -29.19 17.60 21.00
C THR A 687 -28.22 16.76 21.84
N SER A 688 -28.71 16.07 22.88
CA SER A 688 -27.87 15.17 23.68
C SER A 688 -27.32 13.97 22.92
N ASN A 689 -27.89 13.63 21.75
CA ASN A 689 -27.61 12.40 21.01
C ASN A 689 -27.14 12.67 19.57
N GLY A 690 -26.90 13.92 19.19
CA GLY A 690 -26.45 14.23 17.84
C GLY A 690 -26.64 15.69 17.45
N PHE A 691 -26.16 16.03 16.26
CA PHE A 691 -26.27 17.36 15.68
C PHE A 691 -26.30 17.30 14.15
N GLN A 692 -26.53 18.45 13.51
CA GLN A 692 -26.45 18.56 12.07
C GLN A 692 -25.24 19.38 11.65
N VAL A 693 -24.57 18.93 10.59
CA VAL A 693 -23.39 19.57 10.00
C VAL A 693 -23.56 19.73 8.49
N VAL A 694 -22.91 20.74 7.94
CA VAL A 694 -22.82 21.00 6.50
C VAL A 694 -21.51 21.73 6.22
N MET A 695 -21.02 21.65 4.98
CA MET A 695 -19.93 22.48 4.49
C MET A 695 -20.46 23.80 3.95
N GLU A 696 -19.79 24.88 4.23
CA GLU A 696 -20.14 26.22 3.78
C GLU A 696 -19.01 26.82 2.95
N GLU A 697 -19.32 27.08 1.68
CA GLU A 697 -18.40 27.70 0.73
C GLU A 697 -18.40 29.24 0.86
N GLU A 698 -17.63 29.90 -0.01
CA GLU A 698 -17.67 31.34 -0.20
C GLU A 698 -19.05 31.85 -0.69
N GLU A 699 -19.36 33.12 -0.40
CA GLU A 699 -20.70 33.69 -0.60
C GLU A 699 -21.21 33.55 -2.05
N ILE A 700 -20.34 33.80 -3.04
CA ILE A 700 -20.72 33.70 -4.45
C ILE A 700 -21.12 32.29 -4.86
N LYS A 701 -20.41 31.25 -4.39
CA LYS A 701 -20.67 29.85 -4.72
C LYS A 701 -21.87 29.29 -3.96
N ALA A 702 -21.93 29.56 -2.66
CA ALA A 702 -23.06 29.20 -1.82
C ALA A 702 -24.40 29.77 -2.34
N ARG A 703 -24.40 30.97 -2.94
CA ARG A 703 -25.62 31.56 -3.54
C ARG A 703 -26.00 30.96 -4.88
N ASN A 704 -25.02 30.49 -5.66
CA ASN A 704 -25.27 29.78 -6.91
C ASN A 704 -25.72 28.33 -6.69
N GLY A 705 -25.57 27.82 -5.45
CA GLY A 705 -25.80 26.42 -5.14
C GLY A 705 -24.80 25.52 -5.86
N GLU A 706 -23.58 26.03 -6.03
CA GLU A 706 -22.43 25.22 -6.44
C GLU A 706 -22.16 24.23 -5.29
N GLY A 707 -21.87 22.98 -5.65
CA GLY A 707 -21.52 21.95 -4.70
C GLY A 707 -20.00 21.88 -4.58
N HIS A 708 -19.52 21.26 -3.50
CA HIS A 708 -18.10 21.00 -3.24
C HIS A 708 -17.85 19.50 -3.40
N LEU A 709 -16.64 19.10 -3.80
CA LEU A 709 -16.25 17.69 -3.71
C LEU A 709 -16.36 17.17 -2.27
N ASN A 710 -16.55 15.86 -2.15
CA ASN A 710 -16.64 15.16 -0.87
C ASN A 710 -15.39 15.44 -0.02
N GLU A 711 -15.55 15.84 1.24
CA GLU A 711 -14.47 16.08 2.19
C GLU A 711 -14.71 15.28 3.48
N ASN A 712 -13.64 14.93 4.18
CA ASN A 712 -13.71 14.38 5.51
C ASN A 712 -13.90 15.52 6.53
N ILE A 713 -14.95 15.43 7.34
CA ILE A 713 -15.22 16.34 8.45
C ILE A 713 -15.00 15.59 9.76
N GLY A 714 -14.07 16.08 10.57
CA GLY A 714 -13.91 15.66 11.95
C GLY A 714 -14.89 16.38 12.87
N TYR A 715 -15.38 15.71 13.92
CA TYR A 715 -16.20 16.32 14.96
C TYR A 715 -15.79 15.86 16.37
N MET A 716 -16.03 16.72 17.35
CA MET A 716 -15.82 16.45 18.77
C MET A 716 -17.07 16.91 19.53
N ALA A 717 -17.55 16.11 20.47
CA ALA A 717 -18.60 16.44 21.42
C ALA A 717 -18.14 16.18 22.85
N ILE A 718 -18.21 17.18 23.73
CA ILE A 718 -17.80 17.06 25.14
C ILE A 718 -18.91 17.55 26.08
N THR A 719 -19.11 16.88 27.22
CA THR A 719 -20.04 17.34 28.24
C THR A 719 -19.72 18.79 28.65
N SER A 720 -20.73 19.66 28.66
CA SER A 720 -20.55 21.05 29.08
C SER A 720 -20.21 21.15 30.58
N GLY A 721 -19.29 22.04 30.94
CA GLY A 721 -18.86 22.26 32.32
C GLY A 721 -17.36 22.54 32.45
N SER A 722 -16.94 22.74 33.70
CA SER A 722 -15.53 22.86 34.07
C SER A 722 -15.06 21.57 34.74
N GLY A 723 -13.85 21.14 34.42
CA GLY A 723 -13.31 19.86 34.86
C GLY A 723 -11.80 19.88 35.11
N ASN A 724 -11.30 18.77 35.64
CA ASN A 724 -9.87 18.51 35.82
C ASN A 724 -9.57 17.07 35.43
N SER A 725 -9.03 16.92 34.23
CA SER A 725 -8.64 15.65 33.67
C SER A 725 -7.17 15.38 33.99
N ASN A 726 -6.92 14.67 35.09
CA ASN A 726 -5.60 14.29 35.60
C ASN A 726 -4.54 15.42 35.58
N GLY A 727 -4.94 16.60 36.05
CA GLY A 727 -4.10 17.80 36.10
C GLY A 727 -4.34 18.81 34.98
N VAL A 728 -5.01 18.41 33.89
CA VAL A 728 -5.43 19.32 32.80
C VAL A 728 -6.77 19.95 33.19
N VAL A 729 -6.73 21.22 33.56
CA VAL A 729 -7.94 22.02 33.86
C VAL A 729 -8.56 22.44 32.54
N PHE A 730 -9.87 22.27 32.38
CA PHE A 730 -10.59 22.68 31.19
C PHE A 730 -11.97 23.26 31.51
N GLN A 731 -12.50 24.03 30.56
CA GLN A 731 -13.85 24.57 30.57
C GLN A 731 -14.45 24.45 29.16
N ALA A 732 -15.54 23.68 29.05
CA ALA A 732 -16.32 23.54 27.84
C ALA A 732 -17.67 24.24 28.02
N GLY A 733 -18.02 25.18 27.14
CA GLY A 733 -19.30 25.87 27.22
C GLY A 733 -19.81 26.43 25.89
N SER A 734 -20.95 27.11 25.99
CA SER A 734 -21.57 27.84 24.89
C SER A 734 -21.95 29.24 25.34
N THR A 735 -21.88 30.22 24.44
CA THR A 735 -22.37 31.58 24.70
C THR A 735 -23.90 31.65 24.68
N ASP A 736 -24.48 32.74 25.20
CA ASP A 736 -25.84 33.13 24.81
C ASP A 736 -25.88 33.45 23.30
N ASP A 737 -27.07 33.32 22.68
CA ASP A 737 -27.34 33.76 21.29
C ASP A 737 -27.19 35.28 21.17
N SER A 738 -25.96 35.73 20.95
CA SER A 738 -25.57 37.14 21.12
C SER A 738 -24.31 37.55 20.38
N VAL A 739 -23.49 36.60 19.89
CA VAL A 739 -22.24 36.91 19.20
C VAL A 739 -22.57 37.41 17.79
N THR A 740 -21.99 38.53 17.38
CA THR A 740 -22.26 39.18 16.07
C THR A 740 -20.94 39.56 15.41
N HIS A 741 -20.98 40.42 14.39
CA HIS A 741 -19.81 41.12 13.85
C HIS A 741 -19.09 42.06 14.85
N GLY A 742 -19.71 42.33 16.00
CA GLY A 742 -19.09 43.04 17.13
C GLY A 742 -18.40 42.10 18.13
N TRP A 743 -17.31 42.58 18.73
CA TRP A 743 -16.58 41.85 19.77
C TRP A 743 -17.46 41.56 20.99
N SER A 744 -17.55 40.28 21.33
CA SER A 744 -18.27 39.72 22.48
C SER A 744 -17.28 39.05 23.43
N ASN A 745 -17.49 39.16 24.74
CA ASN A 745 -16.58 38.57 25.73
C ASN A 745 -17.08 37.17 26.13
N ILE A 746 -16.15 36.23 26.23
CA ILE A 746 -16.33 34.96 26.94
C ILE A 746 -15.51 35.08 28.23
N ASP A 747 -16.16 34.84 29.38
CA ASP A 747 -15.57 34.94 30.70
C ASP A 747 -15.36 33.54 31.26
N PHE A 748 -14.11 33.16 31.49
CA PHE A 748 -13.74 31.88 32.08
C PHE A 748 -13.80 31.92 33.61
N GLY A 749 -13.97 33.10 34.22
CA GLY A 749 -13.83 33.28 35.66
C GLY A 749 -12.36 33.25 36.11
N ASP A 750 -12.09 32.70 37.28
CA ASP A 750 -10.73 32.52 37.84
C ASP A 750 -10.30 31.04 37.76
N GLU A 751 -10.63 30.35 36.65
CA GLU A 751 -10.45 28.90 36.50
C GLU A 751 -9.01 28.49 36.17
N PHE A 752 -8.29 29.24 35.31
CA PHE A 752 -6.98 28.85 34.79
C PHE A 752 -5.82 29.58 35.47
N ASN A 753 -4.69 28.89 35.68
CA ASN A 753 -3.48 29.50 36.24
C ASN A 753 -2.55 30.08 35.16
N ASN A 754 -2.51 29.43 33.99
CA ASN A 754 -1.81 29.89 32.79
C ASN A 754 -2.81 30.21 31.67
N ILE A 755 -2.34 30.89 30.63
CA ILE A 755 -3.18 31.18 29.45
C ILE A 755 -3.54 29.83 28.81
N PRO A 756 -4.84 29.47 28.68
CA PRO A 756 -5.24 28.19 28.13
C PRO A 756 -5.10 28.16 26.59
N HIS A 757 -5.03 26.97 25.99
CA HIS A 757 -5.39 26.79 24.58
C HIS A 757 -6.88 27.06 24.42
N PHE A 758 -7.27 27.70 23.31
CA PHE A 758 -8.65 28.09 23.09
C PHE A 758 -9.14 27.65 21.72
N PHE A 759 -10.28 26.96 21.74
CA PHE A 759 -10.99 26.45 20.57
C PHE A 759 -12.40 26.99 20.59
N ALA A 760 -12.89 27.49 19.45
CA ALA A 760 -14.28 27.90 19.34
C ALA A 760 -14.84 27.74 17.92
N SER A 761 -16.11 27.38 17.84
CA SER A 761 -16.87 27.21 16.59
C SER A 761 -18.25 27.85 16.71
N ILE A 762 -18.81 28.26 15.58
CA ILE A 762 -20.17 28.79 15.54
C ILE A 762 -21.14 27.61 15.64
N ALA A 763 -22.00 27.61 16.66
CA ALA A 763 -22.86 26.48 17.02
C ALA A 763 -24.25 26.53 16.36
N THR A 764 -24.58 27.66 15.74
CA THR A 764 -25.86 27.90 15.06
C THR A 764 -25.63 28.35 13.61
N TYR A 765 -26.73 28.42 12.84
CA TYR A 765 -26.69 28.81 11.43
C TYR A 765 -27.62 30.00 11.17
N GLU A 766 -27.18 31.19 11.59
CA GLU A 766 -27.87 32.47 11.42
C GLU A 766 -27.10 33.37 10.43
N GLY A 767 -27.73 34.43 9.90
CA GLY A 767 -27.05 35.34 8.94
C GLY A 767 -26.91 34.81 7.50
N PRO A 768 -27.33 35.58 6.46
CA PRO A 768 -27.47 35.07 5.10
C PRO A 768 -26.13 34.79 4.43
N ASP A 769 -25.06 35.38 4.95
CA ASP A 769 -23.76 35.37 4.32
C ASP A 769 -22.83 34.41 5.07
N PRO A 770 -22.04 33.63 4.33
CA PRO A 770 -21.10 32.70 4.91
C PRO A 770 -20.15 33.39 5.91
N SER A 771 -19.96 32.83 7.10
CA SER A 771 -19.15 33.48 8.14
C SER A 771 -18.21 32.55 8.93
N THR A 772 -17.09 33.13 9.40
CA THR A 772 -16.05 32.50 10.23
C THR A 772 -15.95 33.16 11.61
N LEU A 773 -15.30 32.50 12.57
CA LEU A 773 -15.08 33.02 13.92
C LEU A 773 -13.68 33.61 14.07
N ARG A 774 -13.58 34.78 14.70
CA ARG A 774 -12.30 35.46 14.99
C ARG A 774 -12.16 35.74 16.48
N GLN A 775 -10.93 35.66 16.98
CA GLN A 775 -10.61 35.85 18.39
C GLN A 775 -9.53 36.91 18.65
N GLN A 776 -9.54 37.51 19.84
CA GLN A 776 -8.47 38.39 20.32
C GLN A 776 -8.46 38.49 21.86
N ASN A 777 -7.37 39.01 22.41
CA ASN A 777 -7.23 39.32 23.85
C ASN A 777 -7.47 38.10 24.77
N LEU A 778 -6.97 36.92 24.37
CA LEU A 778 -6.98 35.74 25.22
C LEU A 778 -6.16 35.97 26.49
N THR A 779 -6.75 35.64 27.64
CA THR A 779 -6.17 35.74 28.98
C THR A 779 -6.56 34.52 29.79
N THR A 780 -6.00 34.36 30.99
CA THR A 780 -6.37 33.29 31.95
C THR A 780 -7.85 33.31 32.35
N ASN A 781 -8.55 34.44 32.18
CA ASN A 781 -9.89 34.64 32.70
C ASN A 781 -10.93 34.90 31.60
N GLY A 782 -10.53 34.90 30.33
CA GLY A 782 -11.46 35.14 29.23
C GLY A 782 -10.81 35.55 27.93
N ILE A 783 -11.66 35.73 26.92
CA ILE A 783 -11.30 36.07 25.55
C ILE A 783 -12.40 36.92 24.89
N GLN A 784 -12.08 37.58 23.78
CA GLN A 784 -13.07 38.22 22.92
C GLN A 784 -13.20 37.49 21.59
N VAL A 785 -14.44 37.24 21.16
CA VAL A 785 -14.76 36.63 19.86
C VAL A 785 -15.72 37.50 19.06
N LYS A 786 -15.71 37.36 17.74
CA LYS A 786 -16.71 37.91 16.83
C LYS A 786 -16.90 36.99 15.63
N VAL A 787 -18.04 37.10 14.98
CA VAL A 787 -18.30 36.49 13.67
C VAL A 787 -17.80 37.46 12.59
N GLN A 788 -17.17 36.95 11.55
CA GLN A 788 -16.76 37.72 10.38
C GLN A 788 -17.34 37.08 9.13
N GLU A 789 -18.13 37.85 8.39
CA GLU A 789 -18.67 37.42 7.10
C GLU A 789 -17.60 37.43 6.01
N ASP A 790 -17.79 36.51 5.07
CA ASP A 790 -17.20 36.50 3.75
C ASP A 790 -17.59 37.77 2.98
N THR A 791 -16.77 38.17 2.00
CA THR A 791 -17.02 39.40 1.21
C THR A 791 -16.90 39.20 -0.30
N THR A 792 -17.04 37.95 -0.78
CA THR A 792 -16.83 37.60 -2.19
C THR A 792 -17.90 38.16 -3.11
N LEU A 793 -19.16 38.25 -2.67
CA LEU A 793 -20.24 38.79 -3.49
C LEU A 793 -20.50 40.28 -3.20
N ASP A 794 -20.47 40.68 -1.92
CA ASP A 794 -20.52 42.08 -1.53
C ASP A 794 -19.64 42.40 -0.30
N GLY A 795 -19.47 43.70 -0.02
CA GLY A 795 -18.64 44.17 1.09
C GLY A 795 -19.40 44.38 2.39
N GLU A 796 -20.59 43.79 2.53
CA GLU A 796 -21.38 43.81 3.76
C GLU A 796 -20.71 42.91 4.81
N THR A 797 -20.77 43.31 6.08
CA THR A 797 -20.15 42.55 7.18
C THR A 797 -20.99 42.59 8.45
N ASN A 798 -22.30 42.89 8.35
CA ASN A 798 -23.19 42.94 9.51
C ASN A 798 -23.87 41.59 9.74
N HIS A 799 -23.21 40.75 10.51
CA HIS A 799 -23.79 39.49 10.96
C HIS A 799 -24.87 39.65 12.04
N THR A 800 -25.89 38.77 12.01
CA THR A 800 -26.87 38.59 13.09
C THR A 800 -26.27 37.90 14.32
N THR A 801 -27.07 37.62 15.35
CA THR A 801 -26.59 36.90 16.53
C THR A 801 -26.37 35.43 16.23
N GLU A 802 -25.36 34.85 16.87
CA GLU A 802 -25.00 33.43 16.85
C GLU A 802 -24.69 32.96 18.27
N VAL A 803 -24.82 31.65 18.48
CA VAL A 803 -24.25 30.91 19.61
C VAL A 803 -22.86 30.42 19.21
N VAL A 804 -21.88 30.56 20.10
CA VAL A 804 -20.52 30.06 19.92
C VAL A 804 -20.22 29.01 20.97
N ASN A 805 -19.79 27.83 20.53
CA ASN A 805 -19.23 26.78 21.39
C ASN A 805 -17.75 27.07 21.63
N TYR A 806 -17.26 26.81 22.84
CA TYR A 806 -15.86 27.00 23.17
C TYR A 806 -15.33 25.94 24.14
N LEU A 807 -14.05 25.65 24.00
CA LEU A 807 -13.25 24.83 24.90
C LEU A 807 -11.97 25.61 25.23
N ALA A 808 -11.73 25.83 26.52
CA ALA A 808 -10.48 26.36 27.03
C ALA A 808 -9.81 25.29 27.88
N MET A 809 -8.51 25.01 27.68
CA MET A 809 -7.78 24.00 28.44
C MET A 809 -6.34 24.43 28.76
N GLU A 810 -5.86 24.09 29.96
CA GLU A 810 -4.53 24.46 30.43
C GLU A 810 -3.48 23.36 30.20
N GLY A 811 -2.40 23.70 29.50
CA GLY A 811 -1.25 22.84 29.23
C GLY A 811 -1.32 22.15 27.85
N ASP A 812 -0.16 21.74 27.38
CA ASP A 812 0.02 21.15 26.04
C ASP A 812 -0.34 19.65 26.03
N ASN A 813 -0.32 19.01 27.21
CA ASN A 813 -0.83 17.66 27.38
C ASN A 813 -2.34 17.69 27.14
N GLY A 814 -2.84 16.92 26.15
CA GLY A 814 -4.27 16.87 25.89
C GLY A 814 -5.07 16.26 27.04
N LEU A 815 -6.39 16.19 26.87
CA LEU A 815 -7.27 15.58 27.86
C LEU A 815 -6.88 14.12 28.11
N GLN A 816 -7.04 13.66 29.34
CA GLN A 816 -6.73 12.32 29.79
C GLN A 816 -7.98 11.56 30.25
N GLY A 817 -8.11 10.32 29.80
CA GLY A 817 -9.27 9.50 30.11
C GLY A 817 -9.11 8.06 29.64
N THR A 818 -10.21 7.33 29.67
CA THR A 818 -10.26 5.93 29.26
C THR A 818 -11.40 5.72 28.29
N ALA A 819 -11.27 4.69 27.45
CA ALA A 819 -12.36 4.26 26.58
C ALA A 819 -13.63 3.96 27.39
N TYR A 820 -14.78 4.35 26.82
CA TYR A 820 -16.08 4.26 27.46
C TYR A 820 -17.05 3.53 26.55
N ASP A 821 -17.73 2.51 27.06
CA ASP A 821 -18.76 1.78 26.32
C ASP A 821 -20.14 2.39 26.58
N PRO A 822 -20.73 3.08 25.58
CA PRO A 822 -22.02 3.74 25.76
C PRO A 822 -23.20 2.78 25.89
N LEU A 823 -23.06 1.51 25.47
CA LEU A 823 -24.14 0.52 25.56
C LEU A 823 -24.31 0.00 26.99
N THR A 824 -23.19 -0.26 27.67
CA THR A 824 -23.20 -0.78 29.04
C THR A 824 -23.13 0.33 30.08
N GLY A 825 -22.61 1.50 29.71
CA GLY A 825 -22.32 2.61 30.63
C GLY A 825 -21.13 2.33 31.55
N ASN A 826 -20.34 1.30 31.21
CA ASN A 826 -19.18 0.87 31.99
C ASN A 826 -17.88 1.39 31.37
N THR A 827 -16.84 1.43 32.19
CA THR A 827 -15.48 1.71 31.71
C THR A 827 -14.95 0.50 30.95
N VAL A 828 -14.23 0.73 29.85
CA VAL A 828 -13.63 -0.36 29.07
C VAL A 828 -12.15 -0.50 29.43
N ILE A 829 -11.76 -1.71 29.86
CA ILE A 829 -10.36 -2.13 30.02
C ILE A 829 -10.05 -3.06 28.85
N MET A 830 -9.22 -2.60 27.92
CA MET A 830 -8.81 -3.39 26.76
C MET A 830 -7.37 -3.85 26.92
N GLY A 831 -7.13 -5.14 26.71
CA GLY A 831 -5.80 -5.69 26.52
C GLY A 831 -5.16 -5.24 25.21
N THR A 832 -3.99 -5.82 25.00
CA THR A 832 -3.09 -5.65 23.86
C THR A 832 -3.06 -6.95 23.06
N GLU A 833 -2.19 -7.06 22.07
CA GLU A 833 -2.00 -8.34 21.36
C GLU A 833 -1.01 -9.28 22.09
N ASP A 834 -0.55 -8.88 23.28
CA ASP A 834 0.36 -9.64 24.15
C ASP A 834 -0.43 -10.31 25.28
N ASP A 835 0.16 -11.33 25.90
CA ASP A 835 -0.41 -12.00 27.08
C ASP A 835 -0.62 -11.02 28.26
N ASP A 836 -1.86 -10.60 28.48
CA ASP A 836 -2.22 -9.65 29.50
C ASP A 836 -2.93 -10.31 30.69
N TYR A 837 -2.92 -9.65 31.85
CA TYR A 837 -3.92 -9.93 32.87
C TYR A 837 -4.75 -8.68 33.17
N LEU A 838 -6.06 -8.87 33.05
CA LEU A 838 -7.08 -7.84 33.09
C LEU A 838 -7.78 -7.87 34.45
N LEU A 839 -7.35 -7.00 35.36
CA LEU A 839 -7.91 -6.87 36.71
C LEU A 839 -8.95 -5.74 36.76
N GLY A 840 -10.20 -6.09 37.07
CA GLY A 840 -11.30 -5.13 37.28
C GLY A 840 -11.14 -4.28 38.55
N LEU A 841 -11.91 -3.20 38.62
CA LEU A 841 -12.03 -2.29 39.76
C LEU A 841 -13.31 -2.56 40.56
N ALA A 842 -13.44 -1.89 41.70
CA ALA A 842 -14.57 -2.07 42.61
C ALA A 842 -15.93 -1.56 42.05
N GLU A 843 -15.97 -1.23 40.77
CA GLU A 843 -17.13 -0.76 40.00
C GLU A 843 -17.46 -1.80 38.91
N ASN A 844 -18.44 -1.54 38.06
CA ASN A 844 -18.73 -2.45 36.95
C ASN A 844 -17.85 -2.05 35.76
N ASP A 845 -16.99 -2.97 35.32
CA ASP A 845 -16.12 -2.75 34.16
C ASP A 845 -16.50 -3.68 33.00
N THR A 846 -16.17 -3.25 31.78
CA THR A 846 -16.17 -4.11 30.59
C THR A 846 -14.71 -4.42 30.23
N ARG A 847 -14.34 -5.70 30.23
CA ARG A 847 -12.97 -6.19 29.96
C ARG A 847 -12.92 -6.92 28.63
N ILE A 848 -11.90 -6.61 27.83
CA ILE A 848 -11.69 -7.14 26.47
C ILE A 848 -10.25 -7.64 26.40
N GLY A 849 -10.04 -8.90 26.03
CA GLY A 849 -8.73 -9.53 25.89
C GLY A 849 -7.93 -8.93 24.73
N LYS A 850 -8.54 -8.98 23.53
CA LYS A 850 -7.82 -8.98 22.24
C LYS A 850 -6.97 -10.25 22.11
N ALA A 851 -6.16 -10.33 21.05
CA ALA A 851 -5.36 -11.51 20.75
C ALA A 851 -4.27 -11.75 21.81
N GLY A 852 -3.99 -13.01 22.13
CA GLY A 852 -3.00 -13.37 23.15
C GLY A 852 -3.63 -14.23 24.24
N SER A 853 -2.83 -14.88 25.09
CA SER A 853 -3.39 -15.65 26.21
C SER A 853 -3.70 -14.73 27.37
N ASP A 854 -4.95 -14.27 27.49
CA ASP A 854 -5.31 -13.31 28.53
C ASP A 854 -5.85 -13.94 29.81
N ILE A 855 -5.60 -13.27 30.93
CA ILE A 855 -6.11 -13.67 32.24
C ILE A 855 -7.09 -12.63 32.80
N PHE A 856 -8.38 -12.94 32.77
CA PHE A 856 -9.44 -12.12 33.40
C PHE A 856 -9.55 -12.43 34.88
N VAL A 857 -8.96 -11.57 35.72
CA VAL A 857 -8.87 -11.82 37.16
C VAL A 857 -10.17 -11.45 37.89
N LEU A 858 -10.76 -12.38 38.64
CA LEU A 858 -11.96 -12.19 39.47
C LEU A 858 -11.61 -12.16 40.95
N GLU A 859 -12.09 -11.13 41.67
CA GLU A 859 -12.01 -11.06 43.13
C GLU A 859 -13.41 -10.88 43.75
N SER A 860 -13.55 -11.25 45.03
CA SER A 860 -14.86 -11.25 45.70
C SER A 860 -15.42 -9.86 46.05
N ASP A 861 -14.61 -8.81 45.96
CA ASP A 861 -14.93 -7.43 46.31
C ASP A 861 -14.97 -6.47 45.12
N GLN A 862 -14.84 -6.98 43.89
CA GLN A 862 -15.07 -6.24 42.65
C GLN A 862 -16.57 -6.05 42.37
N GLY A 863 -16.90 -5.15 41.44
CA GLY A 863 -18.28 -4.98 40.96
C GLY A 863 -18.78 -6.17 40.14
N THR A 864 -19.83 -5.96 39.34
CA THR A 864 -20.28 -6.97 38.38
C THR A 864 -19.69 -6.63 37.02
N ASP A 865 -18.60 -7.31 36.68
CA ASP A 865 -17.88 -7.05 35.45
C ASP A 865 -18.49 -7.79 34.26
N THR A 866 -18.24 -7.26 33.08
CA THR A 866 -18.53 -7.90 31.80
C THR A 866 -17.20 -8.28 31.16
N ILE A 867 -17.05 -9.55 30.76
CA ILE A 867 -15.95 -10.02 29.93
C ILE A 867 -16.54 -10.19 28.54
N ALA A 868 -16.13 -9.33 27.60
CA ALA A 868 -16.82 -9.17 26.32
C ALA A 868 -16.22 -9.98 25.17
N ASP A 869 -14.96 -10.40 25.29
CA ASP A 869 -14.20 -11.09 24.25
C ASP A 869 -13.37 -12.17 24.94
N PHE A 870 -13.99 -13.31 25.23
CA PHE A 870 -13.35 -14.44 25.91
C PHE A 870 -13.11 -15.56 24.90
N GLU A 871 -11.85 -15.83 24.60
CA GLU A 871 -11.41 -16.82 23.63
C GLU A 871 -11.24 -18.17 24.32
N SER A 872 -12.27 -19.02 24.23
CA SER A 872 -12.26 -20.35 24.86
C SER A 872 -11.08 -21.19 24.36
N GLY A 873 -10.20 -21.61 25.29
CA GLY A 873 -9.00 -22.41 24.99
C GLY A 873 -7.73 -21.58 24.84
N VAL A 874 -7.85 -20.26 24.79
CA VAL A 874 -6.72 -19.30 24.78
C VAL A 874 -6.72 -18.51 26.11
N ASP A 875 -7.89 -18.00 26.49
CA ASP A 875 -8.06 -17.18 27.69
C ASP A 875 -8.33 -17.98 28.96
N LEU A 876 -7.95 -17.38 30.09
CA LEU A 876 -8.18 -17.92 31.43
C LEU A 876 -8.92 -16.93 32.32
N ILE A 877 -9.72 -17.50 33.23
CA ILE A 877 -10.34 -16.78 34.34
C ILE A 877 -9.48 -16.99 35.58
N GLY A 878 -8.76 -15.94 35.96
CA GLY A 878 -7.91 -15.94 37.15
C GLY A 878 -8.72 -15.82 38.43
N LEU A 879 -8.62 -16.80 39.32
CA LEU A 879 -9.30 -16.83 40.62
C LEU A 879 -8.31 -16.53 41.73
N THR A 880 -8.55 -15.44 42.47
CA THR A 880 -7.72 -15.03 43.60
C THR A 880 -8.47 -15.11 44.94
N GLY A 881 -7.72 -14.97 46.03
CA GLY A 881 -8.24 -15.03 47.39
C GLY A 881 -8.71 -16.43 47.79
N ASN A 882 -10.00 -16.56 48.12
CA ASN A 882 -10.64 -17.83 48.52
C ASN A 882 -11.48 -18.45 47.40
N LEU A 883 -11.40 -17.92 46.18
CA LEU A 883 -12.11 -18.46 45.03
C LEU A 883 -11.35 -19.68 44.48
N SER A 884 -12.09 -20.70 44.10
CA SER A 884 -11.62 -21.85 43.32
C SER A 884 -12.76 -22.35 42.44
N PHE A 885 -12.47 -23.02 41.32
CA PHE A 885 -13.51 -23.45 40.37
C PHE A 885 -14.64 -24.25 41.05
N GLY A 886 -14.29 -25.19 41.94
CA GLY A 886 -15.26 -26.00 42.69
C GLY A 886 -16.14 -25.22 43.68
N SER A 887 -15.84 -23.95 43.94
CA SER A 887 -16.64 -23.06 44.79
C SER A 887 -17.58 -22.12 44.01
N LEU A 888 -17.44 -22.06 42.69
CA LEU A 888 -18.24 -21.22 41.80
C LEU A 888 -19.52 -21.92 41.35
N THR A 889 -20.49 -21.14 40.87
CA THR A 889 -21.67 -21.64 40.16
C THR A 889 -21.82 -20.88 38.86
N LEU A 890 -21.80 -21.60 37.73
CA LEU A 890 -22.07 -21.03 36.42
C LEU A 890 -23.57 -21.04 36.16
N THR A 891 -24.12 -19.90 35.73
CA THR A 891 -25.55 -19.75 35.41
C THR A 891 -25.70 -19.29 33.98
N ASP A 892 -26.44 -20.07 33.19
CA ASP A 892 -26.80 -19.79 31.80
C ASP A 892 -27.77 -18.58 31.73
N LEU A 893 -27.41 -17.59 30.91
CA LEU A 893 -28.20 -16.39 30.62
C LEU A 893 -28.61 -16.31 29.13
N GLY A 894 -28.58 -17.41 28.38
CA GLY A 894 -28.75 -17.47 26.93
C GLY A 894 -27.40 -17.70 26.28
N ASP A 895 -26.97 -16.77 25.45
CA ASP A 895 -25.64 -16.82 24.81
C ASP A 895 -24.52 -16.36 25.76
N ASP A 896 -24.84 -15.99 27.01
CA ASP A 896 -23.90 -15.48 28.01
C ASP A 896 -23.85 -16.39 29.25
N THR A 897 -22.72 -16.39 29.96
CA THR A 897 -22.54 -17.11 31.23
C THR A 897 -22.29 -16.17 32.40
N SER A 898 -23.09 -16.33 33.47
CA SER A 898 -22.86 -15.64 34.74
C SER A 898 -22.01 -16.48 35.69
N VAL A 899 -20.92 -15.88 36.21
CA VAL A 899 -20.06 -16.48 37.23
C VAL A 899 -20.49 -16.02 38.62
N MET A 900 -20.93 -16.96 39.45
CA MET A 900 -21.50 -16.68 40.78
C MET A 900 -20.62 -17.24 41.91
N PHE A 901 -20.48 -16.46 42.98
CA PHE A 901 -19.90 -16.91 44.26
C PHE A 901 -20.77 -16.45 45.43
N ASN A 902 -21.23 -17.37 46.29
CA ASN A 902 -22.07 -17.06 47.47
C ASN A 902 -23.30 -16.16 47.17
N ASN A 903 -23.95 -16.35 46.02
CA ASN A 903 -25.07 -15.53 45.51
C ASN A 903 -24.72 -14.09 45.10
N GLN A 904 -23.43 -13.73 45.02
CA GLN A 904 -22.95 -12.52 44.36
C GLN A 904 -22.53 -12.87 42.93
N GLN A 905 -22.90 -12.01 41.97
CA GLN A 905 -22.45 -12.11 40.59
C GLN A 905 -21.12 -11.39 40.47
N LEU A 906 -20.08 -12.13 40.09
CA LEU A 906 -18.72 -11.60 39.94
C LEU A 906 -18.49 -11.10 38.52
N ALA A 907 -18.96 -11.85 37.52
CA ALA A 907 -18.82 -11.49 36.12
C ALA A 907 -19.95 -12.06 35.25
N ILE A 908 -20.15 -11.43 34.10
CA ILE A 908 -20.87 -11.94 32.93
C ILE A 908 -19.84 -12.15 31.82
N ILE A 909 -19.72 -13.38 31.34
CA ILE A 909 -18.92 -13.70 30.16
C ILE A 909 -19.86 -13.69 28.98
N LYS A 910 -19.61 -12.79 28.03
CA LYS A 910 -20.44 -12.61 26.84
C LYS A 910 -20.14 -13.71 25.83
N GLU A 911 -21.17 -14.17 25.14
CA GLU A 911 -21.04 -15.07 23.98
C GLU A 911 -20.35 -16.43 24.28
N VAL A 912 -20.42 -16.87 25.54
CA VAL A 912 -19.88 -18.16 25.99
C VAL A 912 -20.95 -18.92 26.75
N GLU A 913 -21.30 -20.11 26.28
CA GLU A 913 -22.27 -20.98 26.95
C GLU A 913 -21.63 -21.71 28.15
N THR A 914 -22.46 -22.03 29.15
CA THR A 914 -21.96 -22.73 30.36
C THR A 914 -21.35 -24.10 30.08
N THR A 915 -21.67 -24.73 28.95
CA THR A 915 -21.12 -26.03 28.54
C THR A 915 -19.69 -25.96 28.03
N ASP A 916 -19.26 -24.77 27.60
CA ASP A 916 -17.95 -24.56 27.01
C ASP A 916 -16.92 -24.29 28.13
N LEU A 917 -17.38 -23.80 29.28
CA LEU A 917 -16.56 -23.53 30.45
C LEU A 917 -16.34 -24.76 31.34
N THR A 918 -15.18 -25.39 31.18
CA THR A 918 -14.66 -26.42 32.09
C THR A 918 -13.69 -25.86 33.14
N SER A 919 -13.18 -26.72 34.04
CA SER A 919 -12.15 -26.34 35.01
C SER A 919 -10.86 -25.79 34.39
N ASN A 920 -10.56 -26.13 33.14
CA ASN A 920 -9.32 -25.72 32.48
C ASN A 920 -9.31 -24.22 32.14
N HIS A 921 -10.49 -23.59 32.05
CA HIS A 921 -10.60 -22.14 31.87
C HIS A 921 -10.41 -21.36 33.17
N PHE A 922 -10.20 -22.03 34.31
CA PHE A 922 -10.09 -21.37 35.61
C PHE A 922 -8.77 -21.71 36.28
N ALA A 923 -7.97 -20.67 36.50
CA ALA A 923 -6.68 -20.76 37.16
C ALA A 923 -6.78 -20.23 38.59
N GLU A 924 -6.17 -20.91 39.57
CA GLU A 924 -5.88 -20.23 40.83
C GLU A 924 -4.63 -19.37 40.65
N VAL A 925 -4.75 -18.08 40.97
CA VAL A 925 -3.73 -17.08 40.67
C VAL A 925 -3.21 -16.44 41.95
N THR A 926 -1.91 -16.12 41.98
CA THR A 926 -1.30 -15.31 43.05
C THR A 926 -0.90 -13.95 42.49
N ILE A 927 -1.52 -12.88 43.01
CA ILE A 927 -1.22 -11.48 42.69
C ILE A 927 -0.19 -10.92 43.67
#